data_AF-A0A7L1QKY6-F1
#
_entry.id   AF-A0A7L1QKY6-F1
#
_cell.length_a   1.000
_cell.length_b   1.000
_cell.length_c   1.000
_cell.angle_alpha   90.00
_cell.angle_beta   90.00
_cell.angle_gamma   90.00
#
_symmetry.space_group_name_H-M   'P 1'
#
loop_
_entity.id
_entity.type
_entity.pdbx_description
1 polymer ?
#
loop_
_entity_poly.entity_id
_entity_poly.type
_entity_poly.pdbx_seq_one_letter_code
_entity_poly.pdbx_strand_id
1 'polypeptide(L)'
;AGQTERYGQVKRMMQELMEQRSQLLSGTLPKDQLLRLRKEVTGKMDYGNKILALDLVVRDEDENILDPDRTSVISLFQAHKRAAQTLTQRIQEETSPQQRAPGRGSHGAASPSHNLYLCVRNFVCHIGEEAQLFMALYDPGEQRIISENYVIRWASTGVPQDIELLNNLKVVFTDLGSADLKRERLFLVCQIIRVGRMDLRDSHSRKLSTGLRRPFGISVMDITDITKGTCDSDEDKQHFIPVHLVAADGDFLHNMIRKAVEGKDINHKGQGLWVSLKMLWGDLSQVRRDHPHLVDRSTAVARKLGYPEVIMPGKCDVRNDIYLTLVQGEFDKGNKKTQKNVEVTVCVCDEAGNVVQNVIHAGAGDSPTSHYRSVVYYQQRHQRWMETLKIAVPIEDVHRTHLRFTFRHRSSSDSKDRSERIFSMAFVRLMRPDGTTLRDGEHDLLLYKGDSKKLEDASSYLSLPSERNLSESRLLSGSSFRVSGAPSSLAVSTRDSFQISTLVCSTKLTQNVNLLGLLKWRSKPSLLCGNLQKLMNVDGGEVIKFLQDTLDALFSIMMEHSETDVYDTLVFDALVFIVTLVADRKFQHFNTVLEAYIRQHFSATLAYSSLWSSWRGGLEGSGGSCSSGTVLNCFERVWGCRIMEKRLFLKGKKRFSPGAPCSSRCPCSSRCPCSPCSPRCPCSPWCPCSPCSPQCPLQPRCPRSPGVPAAPCELKALLRHHSCPALPQDPWAGLAEDTGAVPATRAVPAVPVPCSAPSPASGIAQGLWEWHSGGSQCEHGSLELRDEGSALLPISCRSQIIPLSPVDANTAVMAVVWGLGHKPTGGTRTVSCPMVPLPQSHYVACMAAILSQMDKDHYSSYIQAFPSRPELMDFLMETFILFKDLIGKTVYPGDWVVMNMVQNREFLRAINHFATTLTEMFLSNSNFELQLWNNYFHLAVAFLTQDSLQLENFSPAKRNSILAKYGDMRATIGASIRDMWYSLGQRKIEFIPGMVGPILEMTLVPELELRKSTIPIFFDMMLCEHRLTGTFSRFEDEILRRLDSEVEGGRGDEQYMQLFKSILLSCCQSHPELAKPGEDFVRLVSELLERLLDYRAVMNDENKTYSMSCTVNLLNFYKEIDRQAMYIRYLYKLKDLHISYENYTEGAYTLLLHARLLAWSEESNAAPVPAPQGLHLHTQRQLKEALYNQIIEYFDQGKMWEEAIHICKELAEQYESHVFDYEMLSDILQREAKFYEKILKVLRPSPDYFAVGYYGQGFPTFLR
;
A
#
# COMPACT_ATOMS: atom_id res chain seq x y z
N ALA A 1 27.61 4.60 -8.38
CA ALA A 1 26.57 5.42 -7.73
C ALA A 1 25.47 4.55 -7.08
N GLY A 2 24.71 3.75 -7.84
CA GLY A 2 23.58 2.98 -7.29
C GLY A 2 23.92 1.89 -6.25
N GLN A 3 25.07 1.23 -6.34
CA GLN A 3 25.48 0.22 -5.34
C GLN A 3 25.85 0.86 -3.98
N THR A 4 26.46 2.04 -3.98
CA THR A 4 26.82 2.78 -2.76
C THR A 4 25.59 3.29 -2.01
N GLU A 5 24.56 3.70 -2.76
CA GLU A 5 23.27 4.13 -2.21
C GLU A 5 22.50 2.95 -1.60
N ARG A 6 22.43 1.80 -2.29
CA ARG A 6 21.85 0.55 -1.76
C ARG A 6 22.57 0.10 -0.50
N TYR A 7 23.91 0.13 -0.48
CA TYR A 7 24.69 -0.19 0.71
C TYR A 7 24.35 0.73 1.88
N GLY A 8 24.26 2.05 1.64
CA GLY A 8 23.87 3.02 2.66
C GLY A 8 22.46 2.78 3.22
N GLN A 9 21.49 2.44 2.37
CA GLN A 9 20.12 2.10 2.78
C GLN A 9 20.09 0.83 3.64
N VAL A 10 20.72 -0.25 3.18
CA VAL A 10 20.77 -1.53 3.90
C VAL A 10 21.52 -1.39 5.23
N LYS A 11 22.61 -0.61 5.27
CA LYS A 11 23.36 -0.35 6.50
C LYS A 11 22.49 0.31 7.57
N ARG A 12 21.67 1.32 7.21
CA ARG A 12 20.71 1.95 8.14
C ARG A 12 19.67 0.95 8.65
N MET A 13 19.07 0.17 7.75
CA MET A 13 18.11 -0.87 8.12
C MET A 13 18.72 -1.90 9.08
N MET A 14 19.96 -2.33 8.85
CA MET A 14 20.65 -3.27 9.73
C MET A 14 20.91 -2.68 11.12
N GLN A 15 21.26 -1.40 11.23
CA GLN A 15 21.45 -0.72 12.52
C GLN A 15 20.13 -0.68 13.32
N GLU A 16 19.02 -0.32 12.67
CA GLU A 16 17.68 -0.35 13.29
C GLU A 16 17.29 -1.77 13.73
N LEU A 17 17.52 -2.78 12.88
CA LEU A 17 17.24 -4.18 13.21
C LEU A 17 18.07 -4.67 14.40
N MET A 18 19.32 -4.22 14.55
CA MET A 18 20.15 -4.55 15.72
C MET A 18 19.58 -3.94 17.01
N GLU A 19 19.06 -2.72 16.95
CA GLU A 19 18.40 -2.07 18.10
C GLU A 19 17.11 -2.81 18.46
N GLN A 20 16.26 -3.11 17.47
CA GLN A 20 15.03 -3.88 17.67
C GLN A 20 15.31 -5.29 18.19
N ARG A 21 16.41 -5.94 17.76
CA ARG A 21 16.86 -7.22 18.31
C ARG A 21 17.20 -7.09 19.80
N SER A 22 17.88 -6.02 20.21
CA SER A 22 18.17 -5.76 21.63
C SER A 22 16.89 -5.60 22.44
N GLN A 23 15.88 -4.93 21.88
CA GLN A 23 14.55 -4.77 22.52
C GLN A 23 13.78 -6.10 22.60
N LEU A 24 13.89 -6.97 21.60
CA LEU A 24 13.29 -8.32 21.64
C LEU A 24 13.97 -9.20 22.70
N LEU A 25 15.29 -9.09 22.86
CA LEU A 25 16.06 -9.85 23.84
C LEU A 25 15.94 -9.33 25.28
N SER A 26 15.50 -8.08 25.49
CA SER A 26 15.40 -7.50 26.83
C SER A 26 14.34 -8.18 27.70
N GLY A 27 13.34 -8.83 27.10
CA GLY A 27 12.27 -9.55 27.82
C GLY A 27 11.34 -8.66 28.66
N THR A 28 11.52 -7.34 28.62
CA THR A 28 10.77 -6.35 29.42
C THR A 28 9.45 -5.92 28.77
N LEU A 29 9.19 -6.33 27.54
CA LEU A 29 8.05 -5.87 26.75
C LEU A 29 6.79 -6.69 27.03
N PRO A 30 5.62 -6.05 27.24
CA PRO A 30 4.34 -6.74 27.31
C PRO A 30 3.99 -7.42 25.98
N LYS A 31 3.19 -8.50 26.03
CA LYS A 31 2.87 -9.37 24.87
C LYS A 31 2.39 -8.60 23.63
N ASP A 32 1.56 -7.56 23.82
CA ASP A 32 1.04 -6.75 22.72
C ASP A 32 2.12 -5.88 22.06
N GLN A 33 3.06 -5.35 22.85
CA GLN A 33 4.20 -4.60 22.32
C GLN A 33 5.20 -5.54 21.64
N LEU A 34 5.43 -6.73 22.20
CA LEU A 34 6.28 -7.75 21.61
C LEU A 34 5.75 -8.20 20.24
N LEU A 35 4.45 -8.46 20.11
CA LEU A 35 3.81 -8.82 18.84
C LEU A 35 3.94 -7.69 17.81
N ARG A 36 3.73 -6.43 18.20
CA ARG A 36 3.90 -5.28 17.28
C ARG A 36 5.34 -5.13 16.82
N LEU A 37 6.30 -5.19 17.76
CA LEU A 37 7.71 -5.09 17.43
C LEU A 37 8.14 -6.25 16.52
N ARG A 38 7.66 -7.46 16.78
CA ARG A 38 7.92 -8.63 15.94
C ARG A 38 7.41 -8.43 14.51
N LYS A 39 6.18 -7.92 14.33
CA LYS A 39 5.59 -7.57 13.01
C LYS A 39 6.39 -6.50 12.28
N GLU A 40 6.91 -5.52 13.01
CA GLU A 40 7.75 -4.47 12.42
C GLU A 40 9.08 -5.03 11.94
N VAL A 41 9.75 -5.82 12.79
CA VAL A 41 11.04 -6.46 12.50
C VAL A 41 10.93 -7.38 11.29
N THR A 42 9.94 -8.28 11.28
CA THR A 42 9.73 -9.21 10.15
C THR A 42 9.39 -8.46 8.88
N GLY A 43 8.52 -7.45 8.94
CA GLY A 43 8.20 -6.60 7.81
C GLY A 43 9.42 -5.86 7.23
N LYS A 44 10.36 -5.38 8.07
CA LYS A 44 11.62 -4.76 7.62
C LYS A 44 12.60 -5.79 7.03
N MET A 45 12.69 -6.98 7.63
CA MET A 45 13.51 -8.07 7.11
C MET A 45 13.03 -8.53 5.74
N ASP A 46 11.73 -8.75 5.57
CA ASP A 46 11.15 -9.22 4.31
C ASP A 46 11.28 -8.14 3.21
N TYR A 47 11.17 -6.86 3.57
CA TYR A 47 11.48 -5.74 2.68
C TYR A 47 12.97 -5.69 2.28
N GLY A 48 13.87 -5.84 3.26
CA GLY A 48 15.31 -5.92 3.04
C GLY A 48 15.69 -7.08 2.12
N ASN A 49 15.09 -8.26 2.32
CA ASN A 49 15.25 -9.41 1.44
C ASN A 49 14.84 -9.06 0.00
N LYS A 50 13.73 -8.34 -0.20
CA LYS A 50 13.30 -7.96 -1.55
C LYS A 50 14.26 -6.97 -2.22
N ILE A 51 14.79 -5.99 -1.49
CA ILE A 51 15.81 -5.05 -2.02
C ILE A 51 17.11 -5.78 -2.39
N LEU A 52 17.50 -6.76 -1.57
CA LEU A 52 18.68 -7.59 -1.78
C LEU A 52 18.47 -8.72 -2.80
N ALA A 53 17.27 -8.82 -3.39
CA ALA A 53 16.87 -9.89 -4.30
C ALA A 53 17.05 -11.31 -3.70
N LEU A 54 16.74 -11.46 -2.41
CA LEU A 54 16.73 -12.70 -1.66
C LEU A 54 15.34 -13.36 -1.65
N ASP A 55 15.28 -14.59 -1.14
CA ASP A 55 14.07 -15.42 -1.12
C ASP A 55 12.94 -14.81 -0.26
N LEU A 56 11.70 -15.00 -0.70
CA LEU A 56 10.50 -14.61 0.03
C LEU A 56 10.22 -15.60 1.16
N VAL A 57 10.26 -15.10 2.40
CA VAL A 57 9.92 -15.89 3.59
C VAL A 57 8.45 -15.69 3.92
N VAL A 58 7.72 -16.78 4.11
CA VAL A 58 6.31 -16.77 4.49
C VAL A 58 6.17 -17.06 5.97
N ARG A 59 5.31 -16.30 6.65
CA ARG A 59 5.13 -16.34 8.09
C ARG A 59 3.67 -16.62 8.47
N ASP A 60 3.47 -17.18 9.66
CA ASP A 60 2.14 -17.36 10.28
C ASP A 60 1.64 -16.05 10.94
N GLU A 61 0.44 -16.07 11.53
CA GLU A 61 -0.16 -14.93 12.23
C GLU A 61 0.66 -14.46 13.46
N ASP A 62 1.45 -15.37 14.03
CA ASP A 62 2.35 -15.15 15.17
C ASP A 62 3.77 -14.75 14.71
N GLU A 63 3.98 -14.51 13.42
CA GLU A 63 5.24 -14.10 12.78
C GLU A 63 6.38 -15.15 12.87
N ASN A 64 6.05 -16.43 13.02
CA ASN A 64 6.98 -17.55 12.85
C ASN A 64 7.08 -17.94 11.38
N ILE A 65 8.20 -18.52 10.97
CA ILE A 65 8.35 -19.07 9.61
C ILE A 65 7.37 -20.24 9.46
N LEU A 66 6.57 -20.19 8.39
CA LEU A 66 5.58 -21.21 8.10
C LEU A 66 6.28 -22.52 7.71
N ASP A 67 5.88 -23.64 8.32
CA ASP A 67 6.44 -24.96 7.99
C ASP A 67 5.61 -25.64 6.88
N PRO A 68 6.20 -25.91 5.70
CA PRO A 68 5.55 -26.61 4.58
C PRO A 68 4.92 -27.96 4.93
N ASP A 69 5.50 -28.73 5.86
CA ASP A 69 5.05 -30.10 6.10
C ASP A 69 3.80 -30.15 6.99
N ARG A 70 3.57 -29.09 7.76
CA ARG A 70 2.39 -28.93 8.62
C ARG A 70 1.27 -28.16 7.95
N THR A 71 1.55 -27.54 6.82
CA THR A 71 0.68 -26.57 6.15
C THR A 71 0.18 -27.15 4.84
N SER A 72 -1.11 -27.01 4.52
CA SER A 72 -1.61 -27.49 3.23
C SER A 72 -0.99 -26.70 2.07
N VAL A 73 -0.70 -27.37 0.96
CA VAL A 73 -0.09 -26.77 -0.24
C VAL A 73 -0.85 -25.52 -0.72
N ILE A 74 -2.19 -25.54 -0.65
CA ILE A 74 -3.05 -24.41 -1.03
C ILE A 74 -2.88 -23.24 -0.04
N SER A 75 -2.85 -23.49 1.26
CA SER A 75 -2.68 -22.42 2.25
C SER A 75 -1.28 -21.81 2.20
N LEU A 76 -0.25 -22.63 1.92
CA LEU A 76 1.11 -22.17 1.65
C LEU A 76 1.15 -21.26 0.42
N PHE A 77 0.53 -21.66 -0.69
CA PHE A 77 0.41 -20.82 -1.89
C PHE A 77 -0.32 -19.49 -1.61
N GLN A 78 -1.43 -19.52 -0.86
CA GLN A 78 -2.15 -18.31 -0.48
C GLN A 78 -1.30 -17.38 0.39
N ALA A 79 -0.51 -17.94 1.30
CA ALA A 79 0.37 -17.18 2.17
C ALA A 79 1.53 -16.54 1.39
N HIS A 80 2.15 -17.25 0.43
CA HIS A 80 3.11 -16.67 -0.52
C HIS A 80 2.49 -15.52 -1.34
N LYS A 81 1.28 -15.72 -1.85
CA LYS A 81 0.56 -14.68 -2.62
C LYS A 81 0.30 -13.43 -1.79
N ARG A 82 -0.18 -13.58 -0.54
CA ARG A 82 -0.41 -12.44 0.38
C ARG A 82 0.88 -11.72 0.73
N ALA A 83 1.96 -12.46 1.02
CA ALA A 83 3.26 -11.89 1.36
C ALA A 83 3.85 -11.09 0.18
N ALA A 84 3.79 -11.64 -1.04
CA ALA A 84 4.25 -10.96 -2.25
C ALA A 84 3.43 -9.69 -2.55
N GLN A 85 2.09 -9.73 -2.38
CA GLN A 85 1.23 -8.55 -2.54
C GLN A 85 1.56 -7.46 -1.54
N THR A 86 1.72 -7.82 -0.27
CA THR A 86 2.07 -6.89 0.82
C THR A 86 3.41 -6.20 0.55
N LEU A 87 4.42 -6.95 0.10
CA LEU A 87 5.74 -6.40 -0.25
C LEU A 87 5.69 -5.49 -1.48
N THR A 88 4.96 -5.90 -2.52
CA THR A 88 4.82 -5.09 -3.74
C THR A 88 4.12 -3.76 -3.43
N GLN A 89 3.09 -3.79 -2.59
CA GLN A 89 2.41 -2.58 -2.12
C GLN A 89 3.36 -1.66 -1.36
N ARG A 90 4.16 -2.18 -0.42
CA ARG A 90 5.17 -1.40 0.30
C ARG A 90 6.24 -0.79 -0.62
N ILE A 91 6.72 -1.55 -1.60
CA ILE A 91 7.67 -1.04 -2.60
C ILE A 91 7.03 0.08 -3.42
N GLN A 92 5.78 -0.06 -3.84
CA GLN A 92 5.07 0.98 -4.59
C GLN A 92 4.86 2.25 -3.76
N GLU A 93 4.52 2.09 -2.47
CA GLU A 93 4.46 3.17 -1.50
C GLU A 93 5.81 3.90 -1.37
N GLU A 94 6.94 3.18 -1.35
CA GLU A 94 8.29 3.78 -1.26
C GLU A 94 8.86 4.33 -2.59
N THR A 95 8.46 3.77 -3.75
CA THR A 95 9.03 4.12 -5.07
C THR A 95 8.33 5.30 -5.73
N SER A 96 7.13 5.69 -5.26
CA SER A 96 6.38 6.82 -5.81
C SER A 96 7.07 8.18 -5.54
N PRO A 97 7.50 8.95 -6.59
CA PRO A 97 8.31 10.16 -6.39
C PRO A 97 7.57 11.40 -5.86
N GLN A 98 6.38 11.27 -5.26
CA GLN A 98 5.53 12.41 -4.88
C GLN A 98 5.17 12.51 -3.40
N GLN A 99 5.76 11.70 -2.53
CA GLN A 99 5.60 11.82 -1.08
C GLN A 99 6.91 11.56 -0.33
N ARG A 100 7.92 12.41 -0.56
CA ARG A 100 9.04 12.55 0.40
C ARG A 100 8.75 13.70 1.35
N ALA A 101 7.84 13.45 2.30
CA ALA A 101 7.83 14.11 3.61
C ALA A 101 8.28 13.06 4.63
N PRO A 102 9.37 13.27 5.39
CA PRO A 102 9.86 12.28 6.34
C PRO A 102 8.94 12.23 7.56
N GLY A 103 8.37 11.04 7.84
CA GLY A 103 7.66 10.76 9.08
C GLY A 103 6.20 10.32 8.93
N ARG A 104 5.95 9.16 8.33
CA ARG A 104 4.72 8.38 8.58
C ARG A 104 5.07 6.97 9.03
N GLY A 105 5.35 6.84 10.32
CA GLY A 105 5.20 5.57 11.02
C GLY A 105 3.71 5.20 11.10
N SER A 106 3.40 3.94 10.86
CA SER A 106 2.06 3.36 10.97
C SER A 106 1.50 3.49 12.40
N HIS A 107 0.72 4.55 12.66
CA HIS A 107 -0.15 4.66 13.83
C HIS A 107 -1.54 5.11 13.40
N GLY A 108 -2.54 4.29 13.74
CA GLY A 108 -3.90 4.39 13.23
C GLY A 108 -4.63 5.68 13.59
N ALA A 109 -5.46 6.13 12.64
CA ALA A 109 -6.68 6.92 12.84
C ALA A 109 -6.63 7.97 13.98
N ALA A 110 -5.83 9.00 13.81
CA ALA A 110 -6.08 10.32 14.38
C ALA A 110 -5.81 11.36 13.30
N SER A 111 -6.70 12.33 13.15
CA SER A 111 -6.65 13.39 12.15
C SER A 111 -5.29 14.11 12.14
N PRO A 112 -4.82 14.65 11.00
CA PRO A 112 -3.59 15.42 10.97
C PRO A 112 -3.85 16.80 11.58
N SER A 113 -3.78 16.91 12.90
CA SER A 113 -3.60 18.19 13.59
C SER A 113 -2.16 18.64 13.37
N HIS A 114 -1.99 19.90 12.98
CA HIS A 114 -0.68 20.50 12.75
C HIS A 114 -0.45 21.54 13.83
N ASN A 115 0.78 21.60 14.34
CA ASN A 115 1.18 22.58 15.32
C ASN A 115 2.41 23.32 14.82
N LEU A 116 2.44 24.64 14.95
CA LEU A 116 3.60 25.45 14.61
C LEU A 116 4.34 25.82 15.89
N TYR A 117 5.56 25.32 16.04
CA TYR A 117 6.46 25.70 17.12
C TYR A 117 7.25 26.95 16.71
N LEU A 118 7.25 27.95 17.59
CA LEU A 118 7.98 29.21 17.45
C LEU A 118 8.86 29.39 18.70
N CYS A 119 10.13 29.65 18.48
CA CYS A 119 11.07 30.03 19.54
C CYS A 119 11.68 31.39 19.20
N VAL A 120 11.54 32.35 20.12
CA VAL A 120 12.13 33.68 19.99
C VAL A 120 13.55 33.63 20.49
N ARG A 121 14.52 33.84 19.59
CA ARG A 121 15.96 33.75 19.91
C ARG A 121 16.50 35.08 20.43
N ASN A 122 16.10 36.19 19.80
CA ASN A 122 16.59 37.51 20.18
C ASN A 122 15.62 38.61 19.70
N PHE A 123 15.58 39.75 20.40
CA PHE A 123 14.84 40.94 20.00
C PHE A 123 15.73 42.17 20.09
N VAL A 124 16.04 42.76 18.94
CA VAL A 124 17.01 43.87 18.80
C VAL A 124 16.25 45.15 18.45
N CYS A 125 15.74 45.85 19.46
CA CYS A 125 15.02 47.11 19.27
C CYS A 125 15.23 48.09 20.45
N HIS A 126 15.47 49.36 20.15
CA HIS A 126 15.71 50.41 21.15
C HIS A 126 14.40 51.10 21.53
N ILE A 127 13.69 50.57 22.53
CA ILE A 127 12.37 51.08 22.94
C ILE A 127 12.49 52.18 24.02
N GLY A 128 13.45 52.05 24.96
CA GLY A 128 13.70 53.02 26.04
C GLY A 128 12.65 53.05 27.17
N GLU A 129 11.57 52.30 27.04
CA GLU A 129 10.50 52.08 28.05
C GLU A 129 10.18 50.57 28.12
N GLU A 130 9.36 50.15 29.09
CA GLU A 130 8.82 48.78 29.10
C GLU A 130 7.94 48.54 27.87
N ALA A 131 7.93 47.31 27.35
CA ALA A 131 7.14 46.95 26.18
C ALA A 131 6.46 45.58 26.32
N GLN A 132 5.41 45.39 25.54
CA GLN A 132 4.69 44.14 25.41
C GLN A 132 4.69 43.75 23.93
N LEU A 133 5.17 42.54 23.64
CA LEU A 133 5.22 41.97 22.30
C LEU A 133 4.05 40.98 22.16
N PHE A 134 3.18 41.19 21.18
CA PHE A 134 2.04 40.33 20.88
C PHE A 134 2.29 39.61 19.55
N MET A 135 2.55 38.31 19.59
CA MET A 135 2.78 37.50 18.38
C MET A 135 1.56 36.66 18.03
N ALA A 136 1.08 36.72 16.79
CA ALA A 136 -0.06 35.93 16.35
C ALA A 136 0.01 35.62 14.85
N LEU A 137 -0.75 34.62 14.42
CA LEU A 137 -0.93 34.26 13.03
C LEU A 137 -2.03 35.12 12.39
N TYR A 138 -1.77 35.65 11.19
CA TYR A 138 -2.65 36.57 10.48
C TYR A 138 -2.95 36.07 9.07
N ASP A 139 -4.23 36.09 8.70
CA ASP A 139 -4.67 35.80 7.34
C ASP A 139 -4.96 37.12 6.57
N PRO A 140 -4.26 37.38 5.45
CA PRO A 140 -4.52 38.55 4.61
C PRO A 140 -5.85 38.48 3.86
N GLY A 141 -6.38 37.29 3.56
CA GLY A 141 -7.64 37.12 2.84
C GLY A 141 -8.84 37.55 3.66
N GLU A 142 -8.91 37.08 4.91
CA GLU A 142 -9.98 37.44 5.87
C GLU A 142 -9.70 38.75 6.63
N GLN A 143 -8.50 39.33 6.48
CA GLN A 143 -8.00 40.50 7.22
C GLN A 143 -8.14 40.38 8.75
N ARG A 144 -7.93 39.18 9.30
CA ARG A 144 -8.13 38.87 10.72
C ARG A 144 -6.98 38.01 11.27
N ILE A 145 -6.77 38.15 12.58
CA ILE A 145 -5.87 37.28 13.34
C ILE A 145 -6.58 35.93 13.53
N ILE A 146 -5.87 34.81 13.37
CA ILE A 146 -6.42 33.45 13.45
C ILE A 146 -6.03 32.68 14.71
N SER A 147 -5.05 33.16 15.49
CA SER A 147 -4.55 32.51 16.71
C SER A 147 -4.66 33.41 17.93
N GLU A 148 -4.59 32.82 19.13
CA GLU A 148 -4.32 33.58 20.35
C GLU A 148 -2.99 34.34 20.23
N ASN A 149 -2.92 35.52 20.85
CA ASN A 149 -1.69 36.29 20.93
C ASN A 149 -0.73 35.61 21.92
N TYR A 150 0.53 35.42 21.56
CA TYR A 150 1.61 35.11 22.50
C TYR A 150 2.21 36.41 23.03
N VAL A 151 2.22 36.59 24.35
CA VAL A 151 2.60 37.85 25.00
C VAL A 151 3.95 37.70 25.70
N ILE A 152 4.90 38.56 25.34
CA ILE A 152 6.19 38.67 26.03
C ILE A 152 6.30 40.08 26.63
N ARG A 153 6.56 40.16 27.94
CA ARG A 153 6.86 41.43 28.63
C ARG A 153 8.35 41.72 28.55
N TRP A 154 8.70 42.84 27.94
CA TRP A 154 10.07 43.28 27.72
C TRP A 154 10.40 44.46 28.63
N ALA A 155 11.45 44.34 29.43
CA ALA A 155 11.87 45.40 30.33
C ALA A 155 12.60 46.53 29.60
N SER A 156 12.62 47.71 30.22
CA SER A 156 13.34 48.90 29.72
C SER A 156 14.86 48.71 29.65
N THR A 157 15.40 47.69 30.34
CA THR A 157 16.81 47.28 30.33
C THR A 157 17.21 46.46 29.09
N GLY A 158 16.27 46.11 28.22
CA GLY A 158 16.54 45.35 26.99
C GLY A 158 16.53 43.84 27.14
N VAL A 159 16.03 43.31 28.26
CA VAL A 159 15.81 41.88 28.51
C VAL A 159 14.33 41.61 28.87
N PRO A 160 13.83 40.37 28.76
CA PRO A 160 12.51 40.01 29.28
C PRO A 160 12.35 40.38 30.76
N GLN A 161 11.14 40.77 31.18
CA GLN A 161 10.84 41.18 32.56
C GLN A 161 11.00 40.04 33.57
N ASP A 162 10.81 38.81 33.12
CA ASP A 162 11.02 37.60 33.91
C ASP A 162 12.31 36.90 33.45
N ILE A 163 13.28 36.80 34.34
CA ILE A 163 14.63 36.30 34.04
C ILE A 163 14.60 34.78 33.80
N GLU A 164 13.62 34.07 34.37
CA GLU A 164 13.44 32.62 34.15
C GLU A 164 12.98 32.30 32.71
N LEU A 165 12.36 33.28 32.02
CA LEU A 165 11.88 33.12 30.64
C LEU A 165 12.97 33.29 29.57
N LEU A 166 14.19 33.73 29.92
CA LEU A 166 15.30 33.93 28.96
C LEU A 166 15.64 32.67 28.13
N ASN A 167 15.48 31.48 28.73
CA ASN A 167 15.72 30.20 28.07
C ASN A 167 14.44 29.53 27.53
N ASN A 168 13.27 30.14 27.73
CA ASN A 168 11.98 29.53 27.45
C ASN A 168 10.98 30.48 26.75
N LEU A 169 11.46 31.30 25.81
CA LEU A 169 10.60 32.08 24.91
C LEU A 169 10.05 31.22 23.76
N LYS A 170 9.34 30.16 24.13
CA LYS A 170 8.81 29.14 23.22
C LYS A 170 7.29 29.13 23.27
N VAL A 171 6.66 29.12 22.10
CA VAL A 171 5.22 28.96 21.96
C VAL A 171 4.89 27.93 20.90
N VAL A 172 3.86 27.12 21.17
CA VAL A 172 3.27 26.22 20.18
C VAL A 172 1.90 26.76 19.80
N PHE A 173 1.74 27.11 18.52
CA PHE A 173 0.43 27.37 17.94
C PHE A 173 -0.23 26.03 17.62
N THR A 174 -1.36 25.74 18.28
CA THR A 174 -2.06 24.45 18.16
C THR A 174 -3.38 24.58 17.41
N ASP A 175 -3.97 23.44 17.05
CA ASP A 175 -5.30 23.32 16.44
C ASP A 175 -5.37 23.84 14.98
N LEU A 176 -4.24 23.82 14.25
CA LEU A 176 -4.20 24.17 12.83
C LEU A 176 -4.67 22.98 11.98
N GLY A 177 -5.73 23.20 11.20
CA GLY A 177 -6.34 22.20 10.33
C GLY A 177 -5.76 22.19 8.92
N SER A 178 -6.25 21.27 8.09
CA SER A 178 -5.83 21.14 6.69
C SER A 178 -6.28 22.33 5.83
N ALA A 179 -7.43 22.93 6.12
CA ALA A 179 -7.93 24.14 5.48
C ALA A 179 -7.06 25.36 5.79
N ASP A 180 -6.48 25.42 6.99
CA ASP A 180 -5.59 26.52 7.38
C ASP A 180 -4.25 26.44 6.63
N LEU A 181 -3.75 25.23 6.39
CA LEU A 181 -2.54 25.00 5.58
C LEU A 181 -2.78 25.18 4.07
N LYS A 182 -4.03 24.99 3.62
CA LYS A 182 -4.44 25.24 2.22
C LYS A 182 -4.64 26.73 1.90
N ARG A 183 -4.58 27.63 2.89
CA ARG A 183 -4.70 29.08 2.64
C ARG A 183 -3.60 29.53 1.67
N GLU A 184 -3.93 30.51 0.83
CA GLU A 184 -2.99 30.99 -0.19
C GLU A 184 -1.74 31.61 0.45
N ARG A 185 -1.93 32.39 1.52
CA ARG A 185 -0.87 33.08 2.26
C ARG A 185 -1.16 33.10 3.76
N LEU A 186 -0.13 32.90 4.59
CA LEU A 186 -0.22 33.00 6.04
C LEU A 186 0.97 33.79 6.61
N PHE A 187 0.71 34.71 7.53
CA PHE A 187 1.73 35.59 8.11
C PHE A 187 1.87 35.42 9.62
N LEU A 188 3.10 35.52 10.12
CA LEU A 188 3.40 35.75 11.53
C LEU A 188 3.51 37.26 11.76
N VAL A 189 2.70 37.80 12.67
CA VAL A 189 2.67 39.23 13.02
C VAL A 189 3.07 39.40 14.47
N CYS A 190 3.98 40.33 14.75
CA CYS A 190 4.34 40.77 16.08
C CYS A 190 3.98 42.25 16.27
N GLN A 191 3.03 42.56 17.16
CA GLN A 191 2.67 43.93 17.54
C GLN A 191 3.46 44.36 18.78
N ILE A 192 4.06 45.54 18.72
CA ILE A 192 4.90 46.08 19.80
C ILE A 192 4.17 47.25 20.44
N ILE A 193 3.84 47.10 21.71
CA ILE A 193 3.14 48.10 22.51
C ILE A 193 4.08 48.55 23.62
N ARG A 194 4.43 49.84 23.66
CA ARG A 194 5.21 50.41 24.75
C ARG A 194 4.31 50.81 25.92
N VAL A 195 4.80 50.63 27.14
CA VAL A 195 4.11 50.96 28.39
C VAL A 195 4.93 52.02 29.11
N GLY A 196 4.40 53.24 29.17
CA GLY A 196 5.18 54.37 29.65
C GLY A 196 4.40 55.66 29.79
N ARG A 197 5.03 56.79 29.45
CA ARG A 197 4.44 58.14 29.60
C ARG A 197 3.43 58.45 28.50
N MET A 198 2.79 59.63 28.44
CA MET A 198 1.89 59.98 27.32
C MET A 198 2.63 60.64 26.15
N ASP A 199 3.59 61.51 26.44
CA ASP A 199 4.36 62.29 25.45
C ASP A 199 5.87 62.08 25.69
N LEU A 200 6.65 61.95 24.62
CA LEU A 200 8.11 61.73 24.69
C LEU A 200 8.92 63.01 24.38
N ARG A 201 8.25 64.08 23.97
CA ARG A 201 8.91 65.32 23.51
C ARG A 201 9.38 66.24 24.64
N ASP A 202 8.83 66.11 25.85
CA ASP A 202 9.17 66.98 26.99
C ASP A 202 10.01 66.27 28.05
N SER A 203 11.31 66.61 28.11
CA SER A 203 12.29 65.93 28.97
C SER A 203 12.44 66.50 30.39
N HIS A 204 11.89 67.67 30.74
CA HIS A 204 12.15 68.23 32.08
C HIS A 204 10.94 68.96 32.71
N SER A 205 10.67 68.60 33.98
CA SER A 205 9.95 69.37 35.02
C SER A 205 8.48 69.05 35.42
N ARG A 206 7.78 68.02 34.93
CA ARG A 206 6.45 67.65 35.46
C ARG A 206 6.30 66.15 35.73
N LYS A 207 5.60 65.79 36.82
CA LYS A 207 5.16 64.39 37.07
C LYS A 207 4.16 64.01 35.97
N LEU A 208 4.63 63.28 34.96
CA LEU A 208 3.85 62.82 33.82
C LEU A 208 3.11 61.52 34.20
N SER A 209 1.96 61.27 33.57
CA SER A 209 1.22 60.02 33.74
C SER A 209 2.08 58.83 33.29
N THR A 210 2.07 57.74 34.07
CA THR A 210 2.86 56.51 33.82
C THR A 210 1.96 55.29 33.68
N GLY A 211 2.42 54.25 32.98
CA GLY A 211 1.69 52.99 32.81
C GLY A 211 0.64 53.01 31.69
N LEU A 212 0.78 53.91 30.72
CA LEU A 212 -0.09 54.01 29.55
C LEU A 212 0.43 53.12 28.43
N ARG A 213 -0.45 52.27 27.87
CA ARG A 213 -0.16 51.39 26.74
C ARG A 213 -0.31 52.17 25.44
N ARG A 214 0.75 52.25 24.63
CA ARG A 214 0.80 53.01 23.37
C ARG A 214 1.41 52.17 22.25
N PRO A 215 0.98 52.33 20.99
CA PRO A 215 1.58 51.60 19.88
C PRO A 215 3.02 52.08 19.64
N PHE A 216 3.93 51.15 19.34
CA PHE A 216 5.32 51.44 19.00
C PHE A 216 5.68 51.01 17.57
N GLY A 217 5.31 49.79 17.19
CA GLY A 217 5.61 49.25 15.86
C GLY A 217 5.03 47.85 15.64
N ILE A 218 5.28 47.30 14.46
CA ILE A 218 4.87 45.93 14.08
C ILE A 218 5.93 45.24 13.24
N SER A 219 6.05 43.93 13.40
CA SER A 219 6.92 43.06 12.62
C SER A 219 6.05 42.02 11.90
N VAL A 220 6.32 41.74 10.62
CA VAL A 220 5.50 40.82 9.80
C VAL A 220 6.40 39.93 8.96
N MET A 221 6.14 38.62 8.97
CA MET A 221 6.87 37.61 8.18
C MET A 221 5.89 36.70 7.45
N ASP A 222 6.14 36.43 6.16
CA ASP A 222 5.41 35.41 5.40
C ASP A 222 5.95 34.02 5.79
N ILE A 223 5.07 33.16 6.29
CA ILE A 223 5.42 31.81 6.75
C ILE A 223 4.83 30.72 5.84
N THR A 224 4.26 31.11 4.70
CA THR A 224 3.53 30.22 3.80
C THR A 224 4.38 29.03 3.34
N ASP A 225 5.64 29.26 2.97
CA ASP A 225 6.55 28.21 2.50
C ASP A 225 6.93 27.20 3.60
N ILE A 226 7.03 27.68 4.85
CA ILE A 226 7.29 26.83 6.01
C ILE A 226 6.06 25.96 6.30
N THR A 227 4.86 26.54 6.22
CA THR A 227 3.62 25.79 6.46
C THR A 227 3.27 24.78 5.36
N LYS A 228 3.64 25.07 4.09
CA LYS A 228 3.43 24.16 2.95
C LYS A 228 4.53 23.09 2.83
N GLY A 229 5.59 23.17 3.64
CA GLY A 229 6.70 22.22 3.62
C GLY A 229 7.61 22.34 2.40
N THR A 230 7.58 23.47 1.68
CA THR A 230 8.45 23.75 0.53
C THR A 230 9.85 24.19 0.95
N CYS A 231 10.03 24.60 2.20
CA CYS A 231 11.32 25.00 2.77
C CYS A 231 11.63 24.18 4.05
N ASP A 232 12.84 23.63 4.15
CA ASP A 232 13.31 22.89 5.32
C ASP A 232 13.35 23.80 6.55
N SER A 233 12.39 23.66 7.47
CA SER A 233 12.37 24.37 8.75
C SER A 233 13.04 23.53 9.83
N ASP A 234 14.24 23.91 10.25
CA ASP A 234 14.95 23.27 11.36
C ASP A 234 15.14 24.25 12.53
N GLU A 235 15.32 23.74 13.74
CA GLU A 235 15.42 24.53 14.97
C GLU A 235 16.56 25.56 14.96
N ASP A 236 17.61 25.26 14.20
CA ASP A 236 18.83 26.07 14.10
C ASP A 236 18.71 27.19 13.06
N LYS A 237 17.68 27.14 12.18
CA LYS A 237 17.46 28.19 11.17
C LYS A 237 16.78 29.39 11.82
N GLN A 238 17.52 30.49 11.92
CA GLN A 238 17.03 31.75 12.47
C GLN A 238 16.55 32.68 11.36
N HIS A 239 15.33 33.19 11.51
CA HIS A 239 14.72 34.17 10.63
C HIS A 239 14.72 35.55 11.29
N PHE A 240 15.20 36.56 10.56
CA PHE A 240 15.15 37.96 10.98
C PHE A 240 13.88 38.63 10.45
N ILE A 241 13.07 39.18 11.34
CA ILE A 241 11.84 39.90 11.00
C ILE A 241 12.02 41.39 11.32
N PRO A 242 12.04 42.29 10.33
CA PRO A 242 12.28 43.71 10.53
C PRO A 242 11.10 44.40 11.23
N VAL A 243 11.40 45.27 12.20
CA VAL A 243 10.39 46.06 12.91
C VAL A 243 10.03 47.32 12.12
N HIS A 244 8.75 47.46 11.79
CA HIS A 244 8.16 48.65 11.19
C HIS A 244 7.72 49.62 12.29
N LEU A 245 8.45 50.73 12.43
CA LEU A 245 8.14 51.78 13.37
C LEU A 245 6.94 52.61 12.91
N VAL A 246 6.09 53.02 13.84
CA VAL A 246 4.95 53.92 13.56
C VAL A 246 5.51 55.29 13.16
N ALA A 247 5.43 55.64 11.87
CA ALA A 247 6.06 56.84 11.31
C ALA A 247 5.23 58.15 11.44
N ALA A 248 3.96 58.09 11.83
CA ALA A 248 3.09 59.27 11.91
C ALA A 248 2.02 59.17 13.02
N ASP A 249 1.69 60.31 13.62
CA ASP A 249 0.56 60.51 14.55
C ASP A 249 -0.77 60.33 13.77
N GLY A 250 -1.20 59.09 13.53
CA GLY A 250 -2.41 58.83 12.75
C GLY A 250 -2.65 57.38 12.33
N ASP A 251 -1.62 56.54 12.22
CA ASP A 251 -1.74 55.18 11.73
C ASP A 251 -2.08 54.17 12.86
N PHE A 252 -3.16 53.42 12.69
CA PHE A 252 -3.55 52.31 13.58
C PHE A 252 -2.71 51.07 13.32
N LEU A 253 -2.42 50.26 14.34
CA LEU A 253 -1.64 49.02 14.23
C LEU A 253 -2.21 48.09 13.13
N HIS A 254 -3.54 47.93 13.08
CA HIS A 254 -4.20 47.09 12.09
C HIS A 254 -3.99 47.58 10.64
N ASN A 255 -4.01 48.89 10.39
CA ASN A 255 -3.75 49.45 9.05
C ASN A 255 -2.28 49.26 8.64
N MET A 256 -1.36 49.35 9.60
CA MET A 256 0.04 49.12 9.32
C MET A 256 0.33 47.64 9.00
N ILE A 257 -0.37 46.68 9.63
CA ILE A 257 -0.25 45.25 9.29
C ILE A 257 -0.63 45.04 7.83
N ARG A 258 -1.73 45.66 7.38
CA ARG A 258 -2.16 45.63 5.98
C ARG A 258 -1.10 46.19 5.03
N LYS A 259 -0.56 47.38 5.34
CA LYS A 259 0.51 48.01 4.52
C LYS A 259 1.79 47.17 4.49
N ALA A 260 2.14 46.49 5.59
CA ALA A 260 3.33 45.65 5.68
C ALA A 260 3.19 44.34 4.89
N VAL A 261 1.98 43.76 4.86
CA VAL A 261 1.63 42.57 4.05
C VAL A 261 1.67 42.86 2.53
N GLU A 262 1.37 44.10 2.13
CA GLU A 262 1.37 44.56 0.73
C GLU A 262 2.77 44.92 0.17
N GLY A 263 3.84 44.83 0.96
CA GLY A 263 5.22 44.78 0.46
C GLY A 263 5.90 46.12 0.13
N LYS A 264 5.61 47.21 0.84
CA LYS A 264 6.44 48.44 0.72
C LYS A 264 7.75 48.27 1.48
N ASP A 265 8.89 48.40 0.78
CA ASP A 265 10.24 48.40 1.38
C ASP A 265 10.37 49.48 2.44
N ILE A 266 10.71 49.06 3.67
CA ILE A 266 10.84 49.96 4.81
C ILE A 266 12.27 49.88 5.38
N ASN A 267 12.82 51.07 5.60
CA ASN A 267 14.17 51.29 6.11
C ASN A 267 14.23 50.94 7.62
N HIS A 268 14.56 49.68 7.93
CA HIS A 268 14.47 49.09 9.27
C HIS A 268 15.65 49.42 10.21
N LYS A 269 16.68 50.17 9.76
CA LYS A 269 17.85 50.60 10.56
C LYS A 269 18.45 49.49 11.46
N GLY A 270 18.41 48.23 11.01
CA GLY A 270 18.89 47.06 11.76
C GLY A 270 18.06 46.64 12.99
N GLN A 271 16.86 47.21 13.21
CA GLN A 271 15.97 46.80 14.30
C GLN A 271 15.06 45.65 13.87
N GLY A 272 14.99 44.58 14.65
CA GLY A 272 14.25 43.38 14.28
C GLY A 272 14.16 42.30 15.35
N LEU A 273 13.42 41.25 15.02
CA LEU A 273 13.15 40.08 15.85
C LEU A 273 13.76 38.83 15.20
N TRP A 274 14.51 38.04 15.96
CA TRP A 274 15.05 36.76 15.52
C TRP A 274 14.21 35.60 16.05
N VAL A 275 13.67 34.78 15.15
CA VAL A 275 12.82 33.64 15.50
C VAL A 275 13.26 32.36 14.78
N SER A 276 13.03 31.21 15.39
CA SER A 276 13.11 29.90 14.74
C SER A 276 11.73 29.25 14.73
N LEU A 277 11.34 28.67 13.59
CA LEU A 277 10.03 28.09 13.33
C LEU A 277 10.17 26.60 12.98
N LYS A 278 9.28 25.74 13.48
CA LYS A 278 9.24 24.32 13.13
C LYS A 278 7.81 23.78 13.10
N MET A 279 7.44 23.07 12.04
CA MET A 279 6.15 22.37 11.94
C MET A 279 6.21 21.03 12.67
N LEU A 280 5.26 20.81 13.59
CA LEU A 280 5.10 19.58 14.38
C LEU A 280 3.75 18.93 14.04
N TRP A 281 3.71 17.61 14.03
CA TRP A 281 2.55 16.83 13.55
C TRP A 281 1.90 16.06 14.70
N GLY A 282 0.57 16.02 14.72
CA GLY A 282 -0.23 15.32 15.72
C GLY A 282 -0.81 16.22 16.81
N ASP A 283 -1.61 15.66 17.71
CA ASP A 283 -2.23 16.43 18.80
C ASP A 283 -1.18 16.93 19.80
N LEU A 284 -1.48 17.97 20.59
CA LEU A 284 -0.55 18.50 21.60
C LEU A 284 0.00 17.42 22.56
N SER A 285 -0.84 16.45 22.94
CA SER A 285 -0.45 15.30 23.77
C SER A 285 0.43 14.27 23.03
N GLN A 286 0.34 14.21 21.71
CA GLN A 286 1.24 13.40 20.86
C GLN A 286 2.57 14.14 20.67
N VAL A 287 2.53 15.41 20.29
CA VAL A 287 3.73 16.25 20.12
C VAL A 287 4.59 16.32 21.38
N ARG A 288 3.97 16.42 22.57
CA ARG A 288 4.69 16.36 23.85
C ARG A 288 5.37 15.01 24.13
N ARG A 289 4.85 13.91 23.56
CA ARG A 289 5.45 12.56 23.69
C ARG A 289 6.55 12.32 22.66
N ASP A 290 6.33 12.79 21.43
CA ASP A 290 7.23 12.55 20.31
C ASP A 290 8.41 13.54 20.32
N HIS A 291 8.21 14.77 20.82
CA HIS A 291 9.21 15.83 20.93
C HIS A 291 9.30 16.47 22.33
N PRO A 292 9.63 15.69 23.39
CA PRO A 292 9.68 16.18 24.77
C PRO A 292 10.78 17.25 24.99
N HIS A 293 11.81 17.26 24.14
CA HIS A 293 12.88 18.26 24.16
C HIS A 293 12.45 19.64 23.63
N LEU A 294 11.40 19.68 22.80
CA LEU A 294 10.89 20.90 22.18
C LEU A 294 9.72 21.49 22.95
N VAL A 295 8.77 20.62 23.33
CA VAL A 295 7.52 21.01 23.96
C VAL A 295 7.43 20.39 25.34
N ASP A 296 7.89 21.15 26.34
CA ASP A 296 7.73 20.80 27.75
C ASP A 296 6.40 21.37 28.31
N ARG A 297 6.01 20.96 29.53
CA ARG A 297 4.83 21.46 30.25
C ARG A 297 4.85 22.97 30.49
N SER A 298 6.04 23.57 30.56
CA SER A 298 6.27 25.01 30.73
C SER A 298 6.11 25.82 29.44
N THR A 299 6.00 25.17 28.27
CA THR A 299 5.88 25.84 26.97
C THR A 299 4.51 26.50 26.82
N ALA A 300 4.47 27.75 26.38
CA ALA A 300 3.22 28.46 26.14
C ALA A 300 2.45 27.81 24.98
N VAL A 301 1.13 27.69 25.11
CA VAL A 301 0.25 27.11 24.09
C VAL A 301 -0.72 28.19 23.61
N ALA A 302 -0.61 28.57 22.35
CA ALA A 302 -1.51 29.53 21.70
C ALA A 302 -2.48 28.75 20.80
N ARG A 303 -3.74 28.64 21.20
CA ARG A 303 -4.75 27.91 20.41
C ARG A 303 -5.22 28.76 19.23
N LYS A 304 -5.73 28.10 18.19
CA LYS A 304 -6.48 28.75 17.11
C LYS A 304 -7.75 29.42 17.66
N LEU A 305 -8.09 30.61 17.15
CA LEU A 305 -9.38 31.27 17.40
C LEU A 305 -10.47 30.48 16.68
N GLY A 306 -11.48 30.01 17.42
CA GLY A 306 -12.45 29.05 16.89
C GLY A 306 -12.00 27.59 17.08
N TYR A 307 -12.70 26.67 16.42
CA TYR A 307 -12.47 25.24 16.59
C TYR A 307 -11.49 24.66 15.55
N PRO A 308 -10.75 23.59 15.91
CA PRO A 308 -10.12 22.73 14.92
C PRO A 308 -11.17 22.08 14.01
N GLU A 309 -10.73 21.61 12.83
CA GLU A 309 -11.60 20.92 11.87
C GLU A 309 -12.26 19.65 12.42
N VAL A 310 -11.64 19.02 13.42
CA VAL A 310 -12.14 17.82 14.07
C VAL A 310 -12.05 18.01 15.59
N ILE A 311 -13.19 17.89 16.27
CA ILE A 311 -13.26 17.91 17.73
C ILE A 311 -13.43 16.45 18.19
N MET A 312 -12.38 15.87 18.76
CA MET A 312 -12.44 14.47 19.23
C MET A 312 -13.24 14.36 20.54
N PRO A 313 -14.21 13.42 20.65
CA PRO A 313 -15.02 13.25 21.86
C PRO A 313 -14.22 12.51 22.94
N GLY A 314 -14.38 12.92 24.20
CA GLY A 314 -13.81 12.24 25.38
C GLY A 314 -12.30 12.39 25.64
N LYS A 315 -11.52 12.90 24.68
CA LYS A 315 -10.08 13.17 24.82
C LYS A 315 -9.70 14.65 24.85
N CYS A 316 -10.61 15.55 24.47
CA CYS A 316 -10.35 16.99 24.51
C CYS A 316 -10.66 17.56 25.90
N ASP A 317 -9.74 18.40 26.38
CA ASP A 317 -9.94 19.41 27.41
C ASP A 317 -11.27 20.16 27.15
N VAL A 318 -12.16 20.27 28.14
CA VAL A 318 -13.44 20.96 27.96
C VAL A 318 -13.17 22.42 27.65
N ARG A 319 -13.38 22.82 26.39
CA ARG A 319 -13.09 24.17 25.93
C ARG A 319 -14.27 25.10 26.18
N ASN A 320 -14.05 26.16 26.94
CA ASN A 320 -15.02 27.22 27.22
C ASN A 320 -14.34 28.60 27.16
N ASP A 321 -13.78 28.92 26.01
CA ASP A 321 -13.06 30.18 25.81
C ASP A 321 -14.00 31.22 25.18
N ILE A 322 -14.09 32.41 25.78
CA ILE A 322 -14.83 33.54 25.20
C ILE A 322 -13.82 34.57 24.72
N TYR A 323 -13.69 34.75 23.42
CA TYR A 323 -12.83 35.77 22.86
C TYR A 323 -13.61 37.07 22.69
N LEU A 324 -13.08 38.15 23.25
CA LEU A 324 -13.63 39.49 23.16
C LEU A 324 -12.63 40.38 22.42
N THR A 325 -13.06 40.96 21.30
CA THR A 325 -12.27 41.93 20.54
C THR A 325 -12.85 43.33 20.72
N LEU A 326 -12.03 44.25 21.19
CA LEU A 326 -12.34 45.68 21.19
C LEU A 326 -12.13 46.20 19.77
N VAL A 327 -13.21 46.39 18.99
CA VAL A 327 -13.11 46.72 17.57
C VAL A 327 -12.78 48.20 17.41
N GLN A 328 -13.77 49.06 17.70
CA GLN A 328 -13.64 50.50 17.54
C GLN A 328 -14.61 51.28 18.42
N GLY A 329 -14.33 52.56 18.62
CA GLY A 329 -15.23 53.50 19.28
C GLY A 329 -15.07 54.91 18.73
N GLU A 330 -16.18 55.63 18.66
CA GLU A 330 -16.22 57.05 18.30
C GLU A 330 -16.67 57.85 19.51
N PHE A 331 -15.83 58.79 19.97
CA PHE A 331 -16.13 59.62 21.13
C PHE A 331 -16.07 61.08 20.78
N ASP A 332 -17.13 61.80 21.12
CA ASP A 332 -17.18 63.24 20.92
C ASP A 332 -16.32 63.97 21.97
N LYS A 333 -15.76 65.09 21.52
CA LYS A 333 -14.92 66.02 22.28
C LYS A 333 -15.67 66.62 23.48
N GLY A 334 -16.99 66.73 23.39
CA GLY A 334 -17.83 67.35 24.42
C GLY A 334 -17.36 68.77 24.73
N ASN A 335 -17.25 69.13 26.02
CA ASN A 335 -16.86 70.49 26.46
C ASN A 335 -15.32 70.72 26.51
N LYS A 336 -14.48 69.77 26.08
CA LYS A 336 -12.99 69.90 26.15
C LYS A 336 -12.42 70.60 24.91
N LYS A 337 -11.21 71.20 25.02
CA LYS A 337 -10.53 71.90 23.89
C LYS A 337 -9.82 70.98 22.89
N THR A 338 -9.45 69.76 23.30
CA THR A 338 -8.83 68.73 22.45
C THR A 338 -9.64 67.44 22.51
N GLN A 339 -9.43 66.53 21.57
CA GLN A 339 -10.08 65.22 21.57
C GLN A 339 -9.69 64.42 22.81
N LYS A 340 -10.56 63.51 23.25
CA LYS A 340 -10.29 62.66 24.42
C LYS A 340 -9.37 61.50 24.03
N ASN A 341 -8.23 61.36 24.72
CA ASN A 341 -7.49 60.11 24.80
C ASN A 341 -8.33 59.15 25.64
N VAL A 342 -8.92 58.11 25.03
CA VAL A 342 -9.84 57.20 25.74
C VAL A 342 -9.09 55.92 26.09
N GLU A 343 -9.22 55.51 27.35
CA GLU A 343 -8.83 54.19 27.83
C GLU A 343 -10.11 53.42 28.16
N VAL A 344 -10.25 52.23 27.58
CA VAL A 344 -11.32 51.29 27.89
C VAL A 344 -10.80 50.33 28.93
N THR A 345 -11.49 50.27 30.07
CA THR A 345 -11.25 49.24 31.08
C THR A 345 -12.35 48.18 30.98
N VAL A 346 -11.93 46.93 30.74
CA VAL A 346 -12.79 45.75 30.68
C VAL A 346 -12.70 45.01 32.02
N CYS A 347 -13.85 44.67 32.61
CA CYS A 347 -13.94 43.78 33.75
C CYS A 347 -15.14 42.83 33.61
N VAL A 348 -14.99 41.61 34.14
CA VAL A 348 -16.09 40.66 34.28
C VAL A 348 -16.71 40.84 35.66
N CYS A 349 -18.03 41.01 35.72
CA CYS A 349 -18.76 41.23 36.94
C CYS A 349 -19.83 40.16 37.16
N ASP A 350 -20.16 39.87 38.42
CA ASP A 350 -21.32 39.05 38.81
C ASP A 350 -22.63 39.85 38.80
N GLU A 351 -23.77 39.19 39.05
CA GLU A 351 -25.10 39.82 39.15
C GLU A 351 -25.17 40.92 40.22
N ALA A 352 -24.33 40.86 41.25
CA ALA A 352 -24.25 41.85 42.33
C ALA A 352 -23.32 43.04 41.98
N GLY A 353 -22.56 42.97 40.90
CA GLY A 353 -21.62 44.00 40.44
C GLY A 353 -20.18 43.84 40.95
N ASN A 354 -19.86 42.75 41.66
CA ASN A 354 -18.50 42.45 42.09
C ASN A 354 -17.66 41.95 40.92
N VAL A 355 -16.37 42.28 40.91
CA VAL A 355 -15.44 41.89 39.84
C VAL A 355 -14.91 40.48 40.09
N VAL A 356 -15.11 39.59 39.12
CA VAL A 356 -14.54 38.24 39.14
C VAL A 356 -13.03 38.33 38.90
N GLN A 357 -12.25 37.75 39.81
CA GLN A 357 -10.80 37.90 39.81
C GLN A 357 -10.12 36.95 38.82
N ASN A 358 -9.05 37.41 38.16
CA ASN A 358 -8.15 36.59 37.35
C ASN A 358 -8.82 35.76 36.23
N VAL A 359 -9.75 36.36 35.49
CA VAL A 359 -10.46 35.68 34.37
C VAL A 359 -10.05 36.17 32.99
N ILE A 360 -9.38 37.33 32.89
CA ILE A 360 -9.03 37.95 31.61
C ILE A 360 -7.57 37.66 31.27
N HIS A 361 -7.34 37.02 30.13
CA HIS A 361 -6.04 36.76 29.56
C HIS A 361 -5.82 37.67 28.34
N ALA A 362 -4.76 38.47 28.36
CA ALA A 362 -4.34 39.27 27.20
C ALA A 362 -3.77 38.40 26.05
N GLY A 363 -3.29 37.20 26.38
CA GLY A 363 -2.81 36.20 25.44
C GLY A 363 -2.13 35.02 26.15
N ALA A 364 -1.59 34.07 25.38
CA ALA A 364 -0.80 32.95 25.86
C ALA A 364 0.55 33.44 26.43
N GLY A 365 0.98 32.88 27.57
CA GLY A 365 2.24 33.24 28.22
C GLY A 365 2.18 34.39 29.23
N ASP A 366 1.06 35.11 29.34
CA ASP A 366 0.84 36.13 30.39
C ASP A 366 -0.08 35.59 31.50
N SER A 367 0.05 36.15 32.71
CA SER A 367 -0.78 35.76 33.84
C SER A 367 -2.20 36.36 33.73
N PRO A 368 -3.24 35.65 34.21
CA PRO A 368 -4.61 36.17 34.18
C PRO A 368 -4.76 37.43 35.05
N THR A 369 -5.61 38.34 34.60
CA THR A 369 -5.88 39.63 35.26
C THR A 369 -7.38 39.85 35.48
N SER A 370 -7.73 40.66 36.47
CA SER A 370 -9.13 41.04 36.78
C SER A 370 -9.62 42.25 35.97
N HIS A 371 -8.67 43.08 35.50
CA HIS A 371 -8.95 44.29 34.73
C HIS A 371 -8.01 44.36 33.53
N TYR A 372 -8.58 44.50 32.35
CA TYR A 372 -7.82 44.78 31.15
C TYR A 372 -7.97 46.25 30.74
N ARG A 373 -6.86 46.89 30.34
CA ARG A 373 -6.82 48.30 29.90
C ARG A 373 -6.36 48.36 28.45
N SER A 374 -7.13 49.02 27.58
CA SER A 374 -6.82 49.16 26.15
C SER A 374 -5.59 50.03 25.88
N VAL A 375 -5.09 49.99 24.65
CA VAL A 375 -4.16 50.98 24.11
C VAL A 375 -4.83 52.34 24.04
N VAL A 376 -4.07 53.40 24.32
CA VAL A 376 -4.51 54.78 24.28
C VAL A 376 -3.93 55.47 23.05
N TYR A 377 -4.80 55.84 22.10
CA TYR A 377 -4.43 56.65 20.94
C TYR A 377 -4.53 58.15 21.27
N TYR A 378 -3.52 58.91 20.86
CA TYR A 378 -3.40 60.32 21.20
C TYR A 378 -4.33 61.19 20.35
N GLN A 379 -5.27 61.89 21.01
CA GLN A 379 -6.20 62.88 20.43
C GLN A 379 -6.98 62.43 19.17
N GLN A 380 -7.29 61.13 19.07
CA GLN A 380 -8.08 60.59 17.95
C GLN A 380 -9.57 60.49 18.28
N ARG A 381 -10.42 61.01 17.39
CA ARG A 381 -11.89 60.90 17.48
C ARG A 381 -12.37 59.46 17.26
N HIS A 382 -11.82 58.80 16.24
CA HIS A 382 -12.09 57.39 15.93
C HIS A 382 -10.96 56.56 16.50
N GLN A 383 -11.26 55.67 17.44
CA GLN A 383 -10.27 54.77 18.03
C GLN A 383 -10.54 53.37 17.52
N ARG A 384 -9.54 52.75 16.88
CA ARG A 384 -9.59 51.36 16.42
C ARG A 384 -8.56 50.57 17.21
N TRP A 385 -9.02 49.85 18.22
CA TRP A 385 -8.14 49.04 19.05
C TRP A 385 -7.76 47.74 18.34
N MET A 386 -8.75 47.01 17.82
CA MET A 386 -8.59 45.66 17.26
C MET A 386 -7.80 44.74 18.22
N GLU A 387 -8.07 44.87 19.52
CA GLU A 387 -7.42 44.09 20.58
C GLU A 387 -8.29 42.92 20.99
N THR A 388 -7.78 41.70 20.83
CA THR A 388 -8.49 40.47 21.19
C THR A 388 -8.00 39.92 22.54
N LEU A 389 -8.94 39.61 23.41
CA LEU A 389 -8.75 39.13 24.78
C LEU A 389 -9.46 37.79 24.94
N LYS A 390 -8.90 36.90 25.76
CA LYS A 390 -9.57 35.66 26.18
C LYS A 390 -10.15 35.84 27.57
N ILE A 391 -11.45 35.60 27.69
CA ILE A 391 -12.18 35.60 28.95
C ILE A 391 -12.45 34.13 29.30
N ALA A 392 -11.83 33.66 30.38
CA ALA A 392 -11.95 32.30 30.88
C ALA A 392 -12.82 32.29 32.14
N VAL A 393 -14.15 32.29 31.97
CA VAL A 393 -15.10 32.14 33.09
C VAL A 393 -15.44 30.65 33.26
N PRO A 394 -15.44 30.13 34.50
CA PRO A 394 -15.97 28.80 34.79
C PRO A 394 -17.40 28.65 34.25
N ILE A 395 -17.70 27.50 33.64
CA ILE A 395 -18.99 27.25 32.94
C ILE A 395 -20.19 27.50 33.87
N GLU A 396 -20.05 27.15 35.15
CA GLU A 396 -21.09 27.33 36.17
C GLU A 396 -21.45 28.80 36.39
N ASP A 397 -20.49 29.73 36.26
CA ASP A 397 -20.69 31.14 36.56
C ASP A 397 -21.09 31.98 35.33
N VAL A 398 -21.04 31.41 34.12
CA VAL A 398 -21.35 32.14 32.86
C VAL A 398 -22.76 32.73 32.87
N HIS A 399 -23.74 32.06 33.49
CA HIS A 399 -25.12 32.53 33.53
C HIS A 399 -25.33 33.74 34.46
N ARG A 400 -24.43 33.95 35.42
CA ARG A 400 -24.50 35.02 36.44
C ARG A 400 -23.54 36.17 36.18
N THR A 401 -22.89 36.19 35.00
CA THR A 401 -21.81 37.12 34.72
C THR A 401 -22.09 37.99 33.51
N HIS A 402 -21.59 39.23 33.56
CA HIS A 402 -21.64 40.19 32.47
C HIS A 402 -20.30 40.92 32.33
N LEU A 403 -20.05 41.41 31.12
CA LEU A 403 -18.91 42.26 30.82
C LEU A 403 -19.30 43.71 31.05
N ARG A 404 -18.44 44.44 31.76
CA ARG A 404 -18.56 45.89 31.96
C ARG A 404 -17.36 46.59 31.32
N PHE A 405 -17.68 47.59 30.52
CA PHE A 405 -16.74 48.47 29.85
C PHE A 405 -16.86 49.86 30.45
N THR A 406 -15.76 50.40 30.96
CA THR A 406 -15.72 51.76 31.50
C THR A 406 -14.76 52.61 30.70
N PHE A 407 -15.20 53.82 30.37
CA PHE A 407 -14.44 54.75 29.54
C PHE A 407 -13.89 55.87 30.40
N ARG A 408 -12.56 56.01 30.39
CA ARG A 408 -11.83 57.06 31.12
C ARG A 408 -11.02 57.90 30.13
N HIS A 409 -10.97 59.20 30.37
CA HIS A 409 -9.99 60.04 29.66
C HIS A 409 -8.64 59.91 30.35
N ARG A 410 -7.56 59.84 29.57
CA ARG A 410 -6.19 59.89 30.12
C ARG A 410 -5.53 61.21 29.78
N SER A 411 -4.99 61.88 30.79
CA SER A 411 -4.30 63.16 30.63
C SER A 411 -2.78 62.97 30.57
N SER A 412 -2.06 63.90 29.94
CA SER A 412 -0.59 63.90 29.90
C SER A 412 0.03 64.24 31.27
N SER A 413 -0.73 64.86 32.17
CA SER A 413 -0.29 65.26 33.53
C SER A 413 -0.84 64.29 34.59
N ASP A 414 0.02 63.74 35.46
CA ASP A 414 -0.37 62.74 36.49
C ASP A 414 -1.46 63.26 37.45
N SER A 415 -1.36 64.51 37.89
CA SER A 415 -2.36 65.12 38.78
C SER A 415 -3.74 65.27 38.15
N LYS A 416 -3.81 65.63 36.87
CA LYS A 416 -5.07 65.73 36.11
C LYS A 416 -5.62 64.34 35.81
N ASP A 417 -4.75 63.41 35.43
CA ASP A 417 -5.11 62.02 35.11
C ASP A 417 -5.76 61.31 36.31
N ARG A 418 -5.19 61.46 37.52
CA ARG A 418 -5.78 60.87 38.75
C ARG A 418 -7.13 61.48 39.13
N SER A 419 -7.40 62.72 38.73
CA SER A 419 -8.66 63.42 39.02
C SER A 419 -9.79 63.04 38.07
N GLU A 420 -9.48 62.37 36.96
CA GLU A 420 -10.46 62.03 35.92
C GLU A 420 -11.27 60.80 36.27
N ARG A 421 -12.59 61.01 36.34
CA ARG A 421 -13.58 59.96 36.62
C ARG A 421 -14.06 59.29 35.33
N ILE A 422 -14.71 58.14 35.50
CA ILE A 422 -15.38 57.43 34.41
C ILE A 422 -16.45 58.34 33.82
N PHE A 423 -16.41 58.59 32.51
CA PHE A 423 -17.36 59.50 31.85
C PHE A 423 -18.48 58.76 31.13
N SER A 424 -18.31 57.47 30.85
CA SER A 424 -19.32 56.61 30.25
C SER A 424 -19.07 55.14 30.60
N MET A 425 -20.11 54.32 30.50
CA MET A 425 -20.07 52.89 30.74
C MET A 425 -20.96 52.15 29.73
N ALA A 426 -20.53 50.96 29.30
CA ALA A 426 -21.34 50.00 28.55
C ALA A 426 -21.25 48.62 29.21
N PHE A 427 -22.23 47.75 28.94
CA PHE A 427 -22.18 46.38 29.41
C PHE A 427 -22.86 45.42 28.43
N VAL A 428 -22.52 44.14 28.52
CA VAL A 428 -23.20 43.05 27.81
C VAL A 428 -23.24 41.80 28.69
N ARG A 429 -24.38 41.11 28.72
CA ARG A 429 -24.51 39.85 29.47
C ARG A 429 -23.88 38.71 28.66
N LEU A 430 -23.17 37.80 29.32
CA LEU A 430 -22.56 36.64 28.64
C LEU A 430 -23.62 35.60 28.24
N MET A 431 -24.73 35.56 28.98
CA MET A 431 -25.89 34.72 28.69
C MET A 431 -27.13 35.59 28.47
N ARG A 432 -27.90 35.27 27.43
CA ARG A 432 -29.17 35.93 27.14
C ARG A 432 -30.26 35.46 28.10
N PRO A 433 -31.35 36.24 28.26
CA PRO A 433 -32.51 35.83 29.03
C PRO A 433 -33.11 34.48 28.58
N ASP A 434 -32.93 34.13 27.29
CA ASP A 434 -33.39 32.87 26.70
C ASP A 434 -32.53 31.64 27.09
N GLY A 435 -31.45 31.84 27.84
CA GLY A 435 -30.54 30.80 28.32
C GLY A 435 -29.45 30.38 27.33
N THR A 436 -29.40 30.96 26.13
CA THR A 436 -28.31 30.80 25.16
C THR A 436 -27.17 31.77 25.45
N THR A 437 -25.97 31.43 24.99
CA THR A 437 -24.81 32.33 25.08
C THR A 437 -24.94 33.53 24.15
N LEU A 438 -24.17 34.58 24.43
CA LEU A 438 -24.04 35.74 23.54
C LEU A 438 -23.65 35.28 22.12
N ARG A 439 -24.33 35.82 21.09
CA ARG A 439 -24.05 35.45 19.69
C ARG A 439 -22.67 35.87 19.27
N ASP A 440 -22.07 35.06 18.41
CA ASP A 440 -20.83 35.44 17.73
C ASP A 440 -21.10 36.58 16.75
N GLY A 441 -20.15 37.52 16.67
CA GLY A 441 -20.24 38.65 15.75
C GLY A 441 -19.90 39.98 16.40
N GLU A 442 -20.26 41.07 15.71
CA GLU A 442 -20.08 42.44 16.17
C GLU A 442 -21.33 42.91 16.93
N HIS A 443 -21.12 43.56 18.07
CA HIS A 443 -22.18 44.10 18.93
C HIS A 443 -21.99 45.60 19.10
N ASP A 444 -23.00 46.37 18.71
CA ASP A 444 -23.05 47.81 18.92
C ASP A 444 -23.68 48.10 20.29
N LEU A 445 -22.84 48.44 21.26
CA LEU A 445 -23.27 48.64 22.65
C LEU A 445 -23.78 50.05 22.89
N LEU A 446 -24.80 50.15 23.75
CA LEU A 446 -25.30 51.44 24.23
C LEU A 446 -24.38 52.01 25.31
N LEU A 447 -24.02 53.28 25.14
CA LEU A 447 -23.17 54.01 26.08
C LEU A 447 -24.02 54.79 27.08
N TYR A 448 -23.93 54.42 28.34
CA TYR A 448 -24.59 55.10 29.46
C TYR A 448 -23.70 56.19 30.05
N LYS A 449 -24.31 57.31 30.44
CA LYS A 449 -23.70 58.46 31.12
C LYS A 449 -24.46 58.76 32.41
N GLY A 450 -23.72 59.06 33.47
CA GLY A 450 -24.27 59.32 34.81
C GLY A 450 -23.16 59.52 35.85
N ASP A 451 -23.54 59.49 37.12
CA ASP A 451 -22.59 59.58 38.24
C ASP A 451 -21.69 58.34 38.32
N SER A 452 -20.38 58.54 38.52
CA SER A 452 -19.38 57.45 38.54
C SER A 452 -19.72 56.29 39.48
N LYS A 453 -20.31 56.55 40.65
CA LYS A 453 -20.71 55.49 41.61
C LYS A 453 -21.91 54.68 41.13
N LYS A 454 -22.84 55.33 40.41
CA LYS A 454 -24.04 54.69 39.84
C LYS A 454 -23.73 53.92 38.56
N LEU A 455 -22.73 54.36 37.80
CA LEU A 455 -22.22 53.65 36.63
C LEU A 455 -21.53 52.31 37.00
N GLU A 456 -21.12 52.15 38.26
CA GLU A 456 -20.53 50.92 38.77
C GLU A 456 -21.54 49.98 39.45
N ASP A 457 -22.76 50.44 39.72
CA ASP A 457 -23.80 49.65 40.40
C ASP A 457 -24.61 48.79 39.40
N ALA A 458 -24.50 47.47 39.52
CA ALA A 458 -25.12 46.51 38.63
C ALA A 458 -26.66 46.55 38.65
N SER A 459 -27.27 46.86 39.80
CA SER A 459 -28.72 46.93 39.92
C SER A 459 -29.33 48.08 39.09
N SER A 460 -28.55 49.13 38.87
CA SER A 460 -28.97 50.33 38.14
C SER A 460 -28.97 50.16 36.61
N TYR A 461 -28.08 49.32 36.05
CA TYR A 461 -27.95 49.17 34.59
C TYR A 461 -28.39 47.80 34.06
N LEU A 462 -28.39 46.72 34.85
CA LEU A 462 -28.72 45.39 34.32
C LEU A 462 -30.16 45.29 33.80
N SER A 463 -31.10 46.11 34.30
CA SER A 463 -32.49 46.16 33.80
C SER A 463 -32.63 46.90 32.46
N LEU A 464 -31.56 47.53 31.97
CA LEU A 464 -31.55 48.33 30.74
C LEU A 464 -31.06 47.50 29.55
N PRO A 465 -31.37 47.89 28.30
CA PRO A 465 -30.88 47.19 27.12
C PRO A 465 -29.35 47.38 26.93
N SER A 466 -28.64 46.32 26.52
CA SER A 466 -27.19 46.36 26.27
C SER A 466 -26.83 46.75 24.84
N GLU A 467 -27.62 46.35 23.85
CA GLU A 467 -27.34 46.49 22.40
C GLU A 467 -28.29 47.49 21.72
N ARG A 468 -27.83 48.11 20.64
CA ARG A 468 -28.62 49.01 19.79
C ARG A 468 -29.38 48.19 18.72
N ASN A 469 -30.69 47.96 18.90
CA ASN A 469 -31.52 47.28 17.88
C ASN A 469 -31.77 48.15 16.64
N LEU A 470 -31.38 47.66 15.45
CA LEU A 470 -31.56 48.36 14.16
C LEU A 470 -33.02 48.42 13.67
N SER A 471 -33.90 47.53 14.13
CA SER A 471 -35.30 47.43 13.68
C SER A 471 -36.22 48.54 14.19
N GLU A 472 -35.87 49.21 15.29
CA GLU A 472 -36.67 50.29 15.89
C GLU A 472 -36.18 51.70 15.47
N SER A 473 -35.28 51.80 14.50
CA SER A 473 -34.61 53.06 14.15
C SER A 473 -35.48 54.08 13.41
N ARG A 474 -36.71 53.77 12.99
CA ARG A 474 -37.58 54.72 12.26
C ARG A 474 -38.35 55.72 13.13
N LEU A 475 -38.24 55.65 14.46
CA LEU A 475 -38.88 56.62 15.38
C LEU A 475 -37.88 57.54 16.11
N LEU A 476 -36.58 57.45 15.81
CA LEU A 476 -35.51 58.10 16.59
C LEU A 476 -35.00 59.41 15.96
N SER A 477 -35.91 60.33 15.64
CA SER A 477 -35.55 61.73 15.32
C SER A 477 -36.38 62.67 16.20
N GLY A 478 -35.99 62.78 17.47
CA GLY A 478 -36.65 63.63 18.46
C GLY A 478 -35.94 63.54 19.81
N SER A 479 -35.76 64.69 20.47
CA SER A 479 -34.96 64.82 21.70
C SER A 479 -35.38 63.87 22.82
N SER A 480 -34.39 63.26 23.47
CA SER A 480 -34.47 62.65 24.81
C SER A 480 -35.50 61.53 25.00
N PHE A 481 -35.24 60.34 24.44
CA PHE A 481 -35.98 59.14 24.82
C PHE A 481 -35.64 58.74 26.27
N ARG A 482 -36.62 58.86 27.17
CA ARG A 482 -36.64 58.21 28.49
C ARG A 482 -37.32 56.85 28.31
N VAL A 483 -36.63 55.75 28.64
CA VAL A 483 -37.23 54.42 28.66
C VAL A 483 -38.34 54.41 29.72
N SER A 484 -39.59 54.20 29.29
CA SER A 484 -40.74 54.04 30.19
C SER A 484 -40.54 52.78 31.04
N GLY A 485 -40.12 52.95 32.30
CA GLY A 485 -39.91 51.86 33.27
C GLY A 485 -38.58 51.88 34.04
N ALA A 486 -37.64 52.79 33.75
CA ALA A 486 -36.35 52.85 34.46
C ALA A 486 -36.38 53.77 35.71
N PRO A 487 -35.70 53.41 36.83
CA PRO A 487 -35.42 54.36 37.90
C PRO A 487 -34.41 55.44 37.44
N SER A 488 -34.95 56.55 36.96
CA SER A 488 -34.48 57.95 37.11
C SER A 488 -33.00 58.33 37.31
N SER A 489 -31.97 57.64 36.75
CA SER A 489 -30.58 58.13 36.95
C SER A 489 -29.52 57.96 35.84
N LEU A 490 -29.75 57.17 34.79
CA LEU A 490 -28.76 56.94 33.71
C LEU A 490 -29.28 57.42 32.34
N ALA A 491 -28.47 58.19 31.61
CA ALA A 491 -28.81 58.71 30.28
C ALA A 491 -28.03 57.98 29.17
N VAL A 492 -28.67 57.69 28.03
CA VAL A 492 -28.02 57.07 26.87
C VAL A 492 -27.34 58.14 26.00
N SER A 493 -26.08 57.93 25.63
CA SER A 493 -25.34 58.77 24.70
C SER A 493 -25.72 58.44 23.26
N THR A 494 -26.32 59.40 22.54
CA THR A 494 -26.64 59.25 21.10
C THR A 494 -25.49 59.65 20.17
N ARG A 495 -24.48 60.34 20.69
CA ARG A 495 -23.34 60.88 19.91
C ARG A 495 -22.09 60.00 19.92
N ASP A 496 -21.96 59.15 20.93
CA ASP A 496 -20.81 58.26 21.06
C ASP A 496 -21.22 56.87 20.57
N SER A 497 -20.27 56.12 20.01
CA SER A 497 -20.47 54.73 19.57
C SER A 497 -19.35 53.84 20.10
N PHE A 498 -19.68 52.59 20.40
CA PHE A 498 -18.72 51.60 20.84
C PHE A 498 -19.13 50.23 20.31
N GLN A 499 -18.19 49.59 19.62
CA GLN A 499 -18.39 48.31 18.97
C GLN A 499 -17.40 47.29 19.51
N ILE A 500 -17.92 46.15 19.91
CA ILE A 500 -17.13 44.97 20.30
C ILE A 500 -17.41 43.83 19.33
N SER A 501 -16.53 42.85 19.29
CA SER A 501 -16.82 41.57 18.64
C SER A 501 -16.58 40.43 19.60
N THR A 502 -17.48 39.47 19.65
CA THR A 502 -17.35 38.28 20.49
C THR A 502 -17.31 37.02 19.65
N LEU A 503 -16.50 36.06 20.08
CA LEU A 503 -16.41 34.72 19.52
C LEU A 503 -16.37 33.73 20.68
N VAL A 504 -17.47 32.99 20.88
CA VAL A 504 -17.63 32.01 21.95
C VAL A 504 -17.24 30.64 21.43
N CYS A 505 -16.16 30.08 21.99
CA CYS A 505 -15.67 28.74 21.71
C CYS A 505 -16.00 27.81 22.89
N SER A 506 -17.28 27.47 23.05
CA SER A 506 -17.75 26.54 24.09
C SER A 506 -18.21 25.19 23.51
N THR A 507 -17.64 24.08 23.98
CA THR A 507 -18.15 22.73 23.64
C THR A 507 -19.34 22.31 24.51
N LYS A 508 -19.80 23.16 25.43
CA LYS A 508 -20.89 22.85 26.36
C LYS A 508 -22.07 23.81 26.33
N LEU A 509 -21.86 25.06 25.89
CA LEU A 509 -22.92 26.07 25.84
C LEU A 509 -23.24 26.43 24.39
N THR A 510 -24.49 26.17 23.97
CA THR A 510 -24.96 26.45 22.61
C THR A 510 -25.39 27.90 22.44
N GLN A 511 -25.41 28.39 21.19
CA GLN A 511 -25.97 29.69 20.82
C GLN A 511 -27.39 29.57 20.27
N ASN A 512 -27.74 28.38 19.78
CA ASN A 512 -29.06 28.11 19.23
C ASN A 512 -30.05 27.61 20.27
N VAL A 513 -31.23 28.24 20.21
CA VAL A 513 -32.35 28.00 21.12
C VAL A 513 -32.95 26.61 20.92
N ASN A 514 -33.00 26.11 19.68
CA ASN A 514 -33.59 24.80 19.36
C ASN A 514 -32.72 23.67 19.90
N LEU A 515 -31.40 23.78 19.72
CA LEU A 515 -30.43 22.81 20.24
C LEU A 515 -30.37 22.85 21.78
N LEU A 516 -30.43 24.04 22.39
CA LEU A 516 -30.50 24.19 23.84
C LEU A 516 -31.77 23.55 24.42
N GLY A 517 -32.90 23.72 23.74
CA GLY A 517 -34.18 23.11 24.11
C GLY A 517 -34.14 21.58 24.11
N LEU A 518 -33.33 20.99 23.22
CA LEU A 518 -33.06 19.54 23.21
C LEU A 518 -32.08 19.14 24.31
N LEU A 519 -30.97 19.84 24.51
CA LEU A 519 -29.98 19.49 25.54
C LEU A 519 -30.55 19.62 26.97
N LYS A 520 -31.43 20.61 27.19
CA LYS A 520 -32.15 20.83 28.45
C LYS A 520 -33.58 20.30 28.40
N TRP A 521 -33.86 19.26 27.61
CA TRP A 521 -35.22 18.73 27.42
C TRP A 521 -35.94 18.37 28.73
N ARG A 522 -35.20 17.89 29.74
CA ARG A 522 -35.74 17.59 31.08
C ARG A 522 -36.34 18.79 31.81
N SER A 523 -35.94 20.02 31.46
CA SER A 523 -36.46 21.24 32.08
C SER A 523 -37.85 21.66 31.57
N LYS A 524 -38.19 21.29 30.32
CA LYS A 524 -39.48 21.60 29.69
C LYS A 524 -39.94 20.42 28.77
N PRO A 525 -40.43 19.30 29.35
CA PRO A 525 -40.77 18.10 28.59
C PRO A 525 -41.93 18.30 27.58
N SER A 526 -42.83 19.24 27.84
CA SER A 526 -44.00 19.53 26.99
C SER A 526 -43.65 20.08 25.61
N LEU A 527 -42.44 20.61 25.42
CA LEU A 527 -41.96 21.16 24.15
C LEU A 527 -41.08 20.18 23.35
N LEU A 528 -40.90 18.95 23.84
CA LEU A 528 -39.96 17.96 23.31
C LEU A 528 -40.23 17.59 21.86
N CYS A 529 -41.48 17.28 21.51
CA CYS A 529 -41.89 16.95 20.14
C CYS A 529 -41.56 18.09 19.16
N GLY A 530 -41.87 19.34 19.54
CA GLY A 530 -41.53 20.52 18.75
C GLY A 530 -40.03 20.80 18.66
N ASN A 531 -39.25 20.49 19.70
CA ASN A 531 -37.80 20.65 19.70
C ASN A 531 -37.09 19.61 18.82
N LEU A 532 -37.57 18.36 18.79
CA LEU A 532 -37.05 17.30 17.92
C LEU A 532 -37.29 17.62 16.44
N GLN A 533 -38.48 18.10 16.08
CA GLN A 533 -38.76 18.54 14.70
C GLN A 533 -37.92 19.76 14.29
N LYS A 534 -37.69 20.70 15.21
CA LYS A 534 -36.87 21.89 14.95
C LYS A 534 -35.37 21.60 14.88
N LEU A 535 -34.89 20.46 15.42
CA LEU A 535 -33.50 20.03 15.33
C LEU A 535 -33.07 19.83 13.88
N MET A 536 -33.95 19.29 13.03
CA MET A 536 -33.68 19.04 11.61
C MET A 536 -33.47 20.34 10.81
N ASN A 537 -33.84 21.49 11.38
CA ASN A 537 -33.64 22.82 10.78
C ASN A 537 -32.43 23.57 11.37
N VAL A 538 -31.65 22.93 12.24
CA VAL A 538 -30.44 23.53 12.84
C VAL A 538 -29.26 23.38 11.89
N ASP A 539 -28.42 24.40 11.81
CA ASP A 539 -27.19 24.37 11.00
C ASP A 539 -26.30 23.21 11.42
N GLY A 540 -25.91 22.39 10.44
CA GLY A 540 -25.12 21.18 10.68
C GLY A 540 -23.78 21.42 11.38
N GLY A 541 -23.17 22.58 11.16
CA GLY A 541 -21.94 22.97 11.83
C GLY A 541 -22.11 23.17 13.34
N GLU A 542 -23.30 23.51 13.83
CA GLU A 542 -23.58 23.61 15.27
C GLU A 542 -23.90 22.24 15.87
N VAL A 543 -24.70 21.42 15.18
CA VAL A 543 -25.02 20.04 15.62
C VAL A 543 -23.74 19.21 15.80
N ILE A 544 -22.77 19.37 14.89
CA ILE A 544 -21.49 18.65 14.96
C ILE A 544 -20.63 19.08 16.17
N LYS A 545 -20.62 20.37 16.54
CA LYS A 545 -19.87 20.85 17.72
C LYS A 545 -20.35 20.17 19.00
N PHE A 546 -21.64 19.87 19.09
CA PHE A 546 -22.29 19.22 20.23
C PHE A 546 -22.71 17.78 19.91
N LEU A 547 -22.04 17.11 18.95
CA LEU A 547 -22.47 15.80 18.45
C LEU A 547 -22.61 14.78 19.56
N GLN A 548 -21.64 14.74 20.48
CA GLN A 548 -21.67 13.84 21.63
C GLN A 548 -22.88 14.12 22.53
N ASP A 549 -23.05 15.37 23.00
CA ASP A 549 -24.14 15.73 23.91
C ASP A 549 -25.53 15.62 23.24
N THR A 550 -25.61 15.82 21.92
CA THR A 550 -26.83 15.66 21.12
C THR A 550 -27.22 14.19 21.00
N LEU A 551 -26.27 13.31 20.67
CA LEU A 551 -26.50 11.86 20.62
C LEU A 551 -26.87 11.31 22.00
N ASP A 552 -26.17 11.73 23.06
CA ASP A 552 -26.48 11.35 24.45
C ASP A 552 -27.90 11.79 24.85
N ALA A 553 -28.32 13.00 24.47
CA ALA A 553 -29.68 13.49 24.70
C ALA A 553 -30.74 12.69 23.93
N LEU A 554 -30.52 12.41 22.64
CA LEU A 554 -31.43 11.62 21.80
C LEU A 554 -31.60 10.20 22.33
N PHE A 555 -30.50 9.53 22.68
CA PHE A 555 -30.57 8.19 23.28
C PHE A 555 -31.19 8.22 24.68
N SER A 556 -30.96 9.27 25.48
CA SER A 556 -31.63 9.44 26.77
C SER A 556 -33.15 9.60 26.64
N ILE A 557 -33.61 10.40 25.67
CA ILE A 557 -35.04 10.61 25.38
C ILE A 557 -35.72 9.29 25.00
N MET A 558 -35.08 8.51 24.12
CA MET A 558 -35.59 7.21 23.68
C MET A 558 -35.63 6.18 24.82
N MET A 559 -34.70 6.26 25.76
CA MET A 559 -34.67 5.38 26.94
C MET A 559 -35.73 5.73 27.99
N GLU A 560 -36.00 7.03 28.21
CA GLU A 560 -36.97 7.50 29.22
C GLU A 560 -38.43 7.45 28.72
N HIS A 561 -38.67 7.39 27.40
CA HIS A 561 -40.01 7.38 26.78
C HIS A 561 -40.35 6.08 26.01
N SER A 562 -39.77 4.94 26.42
CA SER A 562 -39.88 3.64 25.73
C SER A 562 -41.29 3.03 25.62
N GLU A 563 -42.31 3.66 26.23
CA GLU A 563 -43.71 3.22 26.19
C GLU A 563 -44.52 3.92 25.07
N THR A 564 -43.96 4.93 24.40
CA THR A 564 -44.63 5.73 23.37
C THR A 564 -43.85 5.77 22.06
N ASP A 565 -44.31 5.00 21.07
CA ASP A 565 -43.69 4.87 19.72
C ASP A 565 -43.55 6.20 18.94
N VAL A 566 -44.25 7.26 19.40
CA VAL A 566 -44.23 8.61 18.78
C VAL A 566 -42.85 9.25 18.87
N TYR A 567 -42.16 9.11 20.01
CA TYR A 567 -40.83 9.71 20.19
C TYR A 567 -39.74 8.89 19.51
N ASP A 568 -39.90 7.56 19.43
CA ASP A 568 -38.95 6.67 18.77
C ASP A 568 -38.81 6.99 17.28
N THR A 569 -39.91 7.32 16.61
CA THR A 569 -39.90 7.73 15.19
C THR A 569 -39.19 9.08 15.00
N LEU A 570 -39.50 10.08 15.85
CA LEU A 570 -38.88 11.41 15.75
C LEU A 570 -37.38 11.40 16.09
N VAL A 571 -36.98 10.55 17.05
CA VAL A 571 -35.55 10.35 17.38
C VAL A 571 -34.84 9.61 16.23
N PHE A 572 -35.49 8.64 15.59
CA PHE A 572 -34.94 7.97 14.41
C PHE A 572 -34.71 8.96 13.25
N ASP A 573 -35.69 9.80 12.93
CA ASP A 573 -35.56 10.82 11.90
C ASP A 573 -34.43 11.82 12.21
N ALA A 574 -34.28 12.20 13.47
CA ALA A 574 -33.16 13.03 13.94
C ALA A 574 -31.80 12.33 13.80
N LEU A 575 -31.71 11.02 14.06
CA LEU A 575 -30.48 10.24 13.88
C LEU A 575 -30.11 10.08 12.40
N VAL A 576 -31.10 9.86 11.52
CA VAL A 576 -30.90 9.81 10.07
C VAL A 576 -30.41 11.17 9.54
N PHE A 577 -30.97 12.27 10.03
CA PHE A 577 -30.50 13.62 9.74
C PHE A 577 -29.02 13.79 10.13
N ILE A 578 -28.62 13.42 11.35
CA ILE A 578 -27.22 13.52 11.81
C ILE A 578 -26.27 12.66 10.96
N VAL A 579 -26.65 11.42 10.61
CA VAL A 579 -25.80 10.55 9.78
C VAL A 579 -25.68 11.07 8.34
N THR A 580 -26.76 11.61 7.77
CA THR A 580 -26.72 12.26 6.46
C THR A 580 -25.79 13.48 6.47
N LEU A 581 -25.80 14.23 7.58
CA LEU A 581 -24.98 15.41 7.79
C LEU A 581 -23.49 15.06 7.88
N VAL A 582 -23.13 13.98 8.60
CA VAL A 582 -21.74 13.48 8.70
C VAL A 582 -21.24 12.83 7.39
N ALA A 583 -22.16 12.31 6.56
CA ALA A 583 -21.84 11.76 5.25
C ALA A 583 -21.56 12.84 4.18
N ASP A 584 -21.94 14.10 4.42
CA ASP A 584 -21.61 15.23 3.54
C ASP A 584 -20.08 15.42 3.45
N ARG A 585 -19.58 15.72 2.25
CA ARG A 585 -18.16 16.02 1.97
C ARG A 585 -17.63 17.15 2.87
N LYS A 586 -18.49 18.09 3.28
CA LYS A 586 -18.12 19.18 4.21
C LYS A 586 -17.75 18.68 5.61
N PHE A 587 -18.29 17.53 6.03
CA PHE A 587 -18.15 17.02 7.40
C PHE A 587 -17.56 15.61 7.46
N GLN A 588 -17.00 15.12 6.34
CA GLN A 588 -16.46 13.77 6.23
C GLN A 588 -15.40 13.44 7.30
N HIS A 589 -14.69 14.45 7.79
CA HIS A 589 -13.65 14.30 8.82
C HIS A 589 -14.23 13.97 10.21
N PHE A 590 -15.53 14.19 10.43
CA PHE A 590 -16.25 13.82 11.65
C PHE A 590 -16.73 12.36 11.66
N ASN A 591 -16.55 11.58 10.58
CA ASN A 591 -16.77 10.14 10.62
C ASN A 591 -15.88 9.46 11.67
N THR A 592 -14.62 9.93 11.83
CA THR A 592 -13.72 9.41 12.86
C THR A 592 -14.21 9.73 14.27
N VAL A 593 -14.82 10.89 14.46
CA VAL A 593 -15.42 11.34 15.73
C VAL A 593 -16.63 10.49 16.08
N LEU A 594 -17.53 10.26 15.11
CA LEU A 594 -18.67 9.37 15.27
C LEU A 594 -18.22 7.94 15.60
N GLU A 595 -17.22 7.42 14.89
CA GLU A 595 -16.62 6.12 15.18
C GLU A 595 -15.98 6.05 16.58
N ALA A 596 -15.29 7.11 17.01
CA ALA A 596 -14.68 7.19 18.34
C ALA A 596 -15.74 7.22 19.44
N TYR A 597 -16.83 7.98 19.24
CA TYR A 597 -17.97 8.02 20.16
C TYR A 597 -18.64 6.63 20.30
N ILE A 598 -18.92 5.94 19.18
CA ILE A 598 -19.46 4.56 19.20
C ILE A 598 -18.55 3.61 19.98
N ARG A 599 -17.24 3.71 19.75
CA ARG A 599 -16.24 2.86 20.42
C ARG A 599 -16.12 3.15 21.91
N GLN A 600 -16.03 4.42 22.31
CA GLN A 600 -15.60 4.81 23.66
C GLN A 600 -16.74 5.24 24.59
N HIS A 601 -17.80 5.86 24.07
CA HIS A 601 -18.85 6.51 24.88
C HIS A 601 -20.23 5.87 24.78
N PHE A 602 -20.56 5.21 23.66
CA PHE A 602 -21.88 4.58 23.53
C PHE A 602 -22.07 3.43 24.54
N SER A 603 -23.05 3.59 25.44
CA SER A 603 -23.34 2.68 26.57
C SER A 603 -24.83 2.30 26.73
N ALA A 604 -25.71 2.68 25.80
CA ALA A 604 -27.16 2.44 25.92
C ALA A 604 -27.57 1.08 25.33
N THR A 605 -27.78 0.07 26.18
CA THR A 605 -28.06 -1.32 25.77
C THR A 605 -29.52 -1.59 25.37
N LEU A 606 -30.49 -0.85 25.92
CA LEU A 606 -31.94 -1.04 25.66
C LEU A 606 -32.44 -0.20 24.46
N ALA A 607 -31.73 0.87 24.11
CA ALA A 607 -31.96 1.68 22.91
C ALA A 607 -31.99 0.87 21.60
N TYR A 608 -31.29 -0.29 21.59
CA TYR A 608 -31.17 -1.17 20.43
C TYR A 608 -32.51 -1.79 19.99
N SER A 609 -33.35 -2.23 20.93
CA SER A 609 -34.61 -2.91 20.57
C SER A 609 -35.61 -1.93 19.94
N SER A 610 -35.67 -0.70 20.45
CA SER A 610 -36.53 0.37 19.92
C SER A 610 -36.04 0.89 18.57
N LEU A 611 -34.72 1.09 18.40
CA LEU A 611 -34.14 1.44 17.09
C LEU A 611 -34.42 0.38 16.02
N TRP A 612 -34.39 -0.89 16.39
CA TRP A 612 -34.66 -2.00 15.47
C TRP A 612 -36.13 -2.10 15.07
N SER A 613 -37.07 -1.83 16.00
CA SER A 613 -38.50 -1.76 15.67
C SER A 613 -38.83 -0.56 14.78
N SER A 614 -38.27 0.64 15.06
CA SER A 614 -38.44 1.82 14.22
C SER A 614 -37.82 1.65 12.83
N TRP A 615 -36.67 0.98 12.73
CA TRP A 615 -36.04 0.62 11.46
C TRP A 615 -36.93 -0.29 10.60
N ARG A 616 -37.55 -1.30 11.21
CA ARG A 616 -38.50 -2.19 10.53
C ARG A 616 -39.74 -1.42 10.05
N GLY A 617 -40.27 -0.52 10.87
CA GLY A 617 -41.41 0.33 10.50
C GLY A 617 -41.10 1.29 9.34
N GLY A 618 -39.89 1.88 9.28
CA GLY A 618 -39.47 2.77 8.19
C GLY A 618 -39.24 2.07 6.84
N LEU A 619 -38.89 0.78 6.86
CA LEU A 619 -38.77 -0.07 5.67
C LEU A 619 -40.12 -0.43 5.06
N GLU A 620 -41.16 -0.59 5.88
CA GLU A 620 -42.53 -0.89 5.40
C GLU A 620 -43.29 0.37 4.93
N GLY A 621 -42.90 1.57 5.39
CA GLY A 621 -43.59 2.83 5.08
C GLY A 621 -43.09 3.63 3.86
N SER A 622 -41.94 3.32 3.25
CA SER A 622 -41.34 4.13 2.18
C SER A 622 -41.42 3.48 0.78
N GLY A 623 -42.65 3.27 0.31
CA GLY A 623 -42.93 3.06 -1.11
C GLY A 623 -42.72 4.36 -1.90
N GLY A 624 -41.48 4.64 -2.32
CA GLY A 624 -41.19 5.65 -3.33
C GLY A 624 -40.69 7.01 -2.82
N SER A 625 -39.39 7.11 -2.52
CA SER A 625 -38.56 8.22 -3.02
C SER A 625 -37.08 7.82 -2.95
N CYS A 626 -36.39 8.03 -4.07
CA CYS A 626 -35.02 7.60 -4.30
C CYS A 626 -34.05 8.62 -3.68
N SER A 627 -33.71 8.45 -2.39
CA SER A 627 -32.57 9.11 -1.72
C SER A 627 -32.26 8.56 -0.31
N SER A 628 -33.19 7.84 0.34
CA SER A 628 -33.02 7.32 1.70
C SER A 628 -32.24 5.99 1.80
N GLY A 629 -32.24 5.17 0.74
CA GLY A 629 -31.60 3.84 0.73
C GLY A 629 -30.08 3.83 0.88
N THR A 630 -29.40 4.90 0.45
CA THR A 630 -27.94 5.04 0.61
C THR A 630 -27.58 5.40 2.06
N VAL A 631 -28.44 6.16 2.74
CA VAL A 631 -28.26 6.61 4.14
C VAL A 631 -28.49 5.46 5.12
N LEU A 632 -29.49 4.61 4.85
CA LEU A 632 -29.80 3.41 5.64
C LEU A 632 -28.68 2.35 5.58
N ASN A 633 -28.08 2.14 4.41
CA ASN A 633 -26.89 1.27 4.26
C ASN A 633 -25.65 1.82 5.00
N CYS A 634 -25.49 3.15 5.08
CA CYS A 634 -24.45 3.78 5.90
C CYS A 634 -24.71 3.58 7.40
N PHE A 635 -25.97 3.67 7.84
CA PHE A 635 -26.35 3.41 9.24
C PHE A 635 -26.00 1.97 9.65
N GLU A 636 -26.29 0.98 8.79
CA GLU A 636 -25.97 -0.43 9.01
C GLU A 636 -24.44 -0.70 9.01
N ARG A 637 -23.67 -0.08 8.10
CA ARG A 637 -22.20 -0.20 8.07
C ARG A 637 -21.52 0.41 9.29
N VAL A 638 -22.00 1.55 9.78
CA VAL A 638 -21.36 2.32 10.86
C VAL A 638 -21.75 1.77 12.25
N TRP A 639 -23.04 1.49 12.47
CA TRP A 639 -23.55 1.04 13.77
C TRP A 639 -23.72 -0.50 13.85
N GLY A 640 -24.08 -1.19 12.76
CA GLY A 640 -24.42 -2.63 12.77
C GLY A 640 -23.26 -3.58 13.09
N CYS A 641 -22.08 -3.38 12.49
CA CYS A 641 -20.93 -4.29 12.70
C CYS A 641 -20.27 -4.15 14.07
N ARG A 642 -20.16 -2.94 14.63
CA ARG A 642 -19.38 -2.69 15.87
C ARG A 642 -20.20 -2.83 17.17
N ILE A 643 -21.52 -2.71 17.09
CA ILE A 643 -22.41 -2.90 18.26
C ILE A 643 -22.58 -4.40 18.58
N MET A 644 -22.51 -5.27 17.56
CA MET A 644 -22.42 -6.72 17.78
C MET A 644 -21.16 -7.13 18.56
N GLU A 645 -20.06 -6.42 18.37
CA GLU A 645 -18.76 -6.68 19.01
C GLU A 645 -18.78 -6.42 20.54
N LYS A 646 -19.41 -5.31 20.99
CA LYS A 646 -19.56 -4.99 22.43
C LYS A 646 -20.52 -5.95 23.17
N ARG A 647 -21.50 -6.55 22.48
CA ARG A 647 -22.39 -7.59 23.04
C ARG A 647 -21.65 -8.90 23.34
N LEU A 648 -20.61 -9.22 22.57
CA LEU A 648 -19.73 -10.37 22.79
C LEU A 648 -18.76 -10.11 23.96
N PHE A 649 -18.28 -8.88 24.13
CA PHE A 649 -17.30 -8.53 25.16
C PHE A 649 -17.87 -8.53 26.59
N LEU A 650 -19.12 -8.10 26.79
CA LEU A 650 -19.78 -8.10 28.11
C LEU A 650 -20.18 -9.51 28.60
N LYS A 651 -20.30 -10.50 27.70
CA LYS A 651 -20.51 -11.91 28.07
C LYS A 651 -19.21 -12.63 28.51
N GLY A 652 -18.04 -12.00 28.38
CA GLY A 652 -16.72 -12.63 28.56
C GLY A 652 -16.09 -12.57 29.96
N LYS A 653 -16.78 -12.10 31.01
CA LYS A 653 -16.24 -12.11 32.39
C LYS A 653 -17.06 -12.99 33.34
N LYS A 654 -16.75 -14.28 33.39
CA LYS A 654 -16.75 -15.15 34.59
C LYS A 654 -16.06 -16.49 34.27
N ARG A 655 -15.06 -16.86 35.07
CA ARG A 655 -14.16 -18.02 34.94
C ARG A 655 -14.83 -19.35 35.38
N PHE A 656 -14.53 -20.41 34.63
CA PHE A 656 -14.39 -21.85 34.93
C PHE A 656 -15.58 -22.73 35.41
N SER A 657 -15.59 -23.92 34.79
CA SER A 657 -16.43 -25.15 34.77
C SER A 657 -16.34 -26.04 36.03
N PRO A 658 -17.00 -27.23 36.21
CA PRO A 658 -17.84 -28.06 35.29
C PRO A 658 -19.18 -28.60 35.90
N GLY A 659 -20.07 -29.17 35.06
CA GLY A 659 -21.21 -30.02 35.49
C GLY A 659 -22.56 -29.67 34.84
N ALA A 660 -23.11 -30.59 34.03
CA ALA A 660 -24.44 -30.51 33.40
C ALA A 660 -25.58 -30.68 34.45
N PRO A 661 -26.89 -30.56 34.13
CA PRO A 661 -27.64 -29.93 33.03
C PRO A 661 -28.72 -28.92 33.57
N CYS A 662 -29.70 -28.56 32.72
CA CYS A 662 -31.03 -27.99 33.00
C CYS A 662 -31.29 -26.51 32.66
N SER A 663 -31.98 -26.36 31.53
CA SER A 663 -33.13 -25.47 31.25
C SER A 663 -33.34 -24.21 32.09
N SER A 664 -33.32 -23.08 31.39
CA SER A 664 -33.82 -21.79 31.85
C SER A 664 -35.34 -21.80 32.07
N ARG A 665 -35.77 -21.40 33.27
CA ARG A 665 -37.04 -20.68 33.49
C ARG A 665 -36.74 -19.31 34.08
N CYS A 666 -37.41 -18.30 33.53
CA CYS A 666 -37.52 -16.95 34.09
C CYS A 666 -38.52 -16.92 35.28
N PRO A 667 -38.74 -15.74 35.89
CA PRO A 667 -38.63 -15.50 37.32
C PRO A 667 -39.84 -15.95 38.14
N CYS A 668 -39.63 -16.09 39.45
CA CYS A 668 -40.70 -16.34 40.42
C CYS A 668 -41.65 -15.14 40.55
N SER A 669 -42.95 -15.40 40.46
CA SER A 669 -43.95 -14.76 41.34
C SER A 669 -45.11 -15.72 41.67
N SER A 670 -45.30 -15.91 42.99
CA SER A 670 -46.51 -16.27 43.76
C SER A 670 -47.33 -17.56 43.47
N ARG A 671 -47.17 -18.51 44.40
CA ARG A 671 -48.18 -19.32 45.15
C ARG A 671 -49.20 -20.23 44.40
N CYS A 672 -48.95 -21.55 44.51
CA CYS A 672 -49.81 -22.66 45.01
C CYS A 672 -51.21 -22.91 44.38
N PRO A 673 -51.88 -24.07 44.62
CA PRO A 673 -51.90 -25.19 43.65
C PRO A 673 -53.33 -25.63 43.27
N CYS A 674 -53.38 -26.72 42.49
CA CYS A 674 -54.51 -27.65 42.29
C CYS A 674 -55.39 -27.47 41.02
N SER A 675 -55.21 -28.45 40.12
CA SER A 675 -56.18 -29.10 39.22
C SER A 675 -57.61 -29.22 39.81
N PRO A 676 -58.71 -29.39 39.01
CA PRO A 676 -58.90 -30.57 38.17
C PRO A 676 -59.63 -30.40 36.82
N CYS A 677 -59.58 -31.51 36.09
CA CYS A 677 -60.02 -31.82 34.73
C CYS A 677 -61.52 -31.70 34.44
N SER A 678 -61.81 -31.79 33.12
CA SER A 678 -62.94 -32.48 32.45
C SER A 678 -63.96 -31.56 31.72
N PRO A 679 -64.80 -32.09 30.81
CA PRO A 679 -64.52 -32.14 29.36
C PRO A 679 -65.73 -31.69 28.49
N ARG A 680 -65.59 -31.66 27.15
CA ARG A 680 -66.59 -32.11 26.13
C ARG A 680 -66.36 -31.51 24.72
N CYS A 681 -66.40 -32.38 23.71
CA CYS A 681 -66.74 -32.10 22.30
C CYS A 681 -68.25 -31.76 22.15
N PRO A 682 -68.83 -31.57 20.94
CA PRO A 682 -68.36 -30.98 19.67
C PRO A 682 -69.35 -29.91 19.12
N CYS A 683 -69.07 -29.38 17.91
CA CYS A 683 -69.99 -28.99 16.82
C CYS A 683 -69.76 -27.59 16.21
N SER A 684 -69.60 -27.61 14.89
CA SER A 684 -69.86 -26.60 13.83
C SER A 684 -71.31 -26.06 13.91
N PRO A 685 -71.85 -25.14 13.03
CA PRO A 685 -71.44 -24.73 11.65
C PRO A 685 -71.60 -23.22 11.26
N TRP A 686 -71.24 -22.83 10.01
CA TRP A 686 -72.08 -22.19 8.94
C TRP A 686 -71.24 -21.38 7.91
N CYS A 687 -71.59 -21.56 6.62
CA CYS A 687 -71.04 -20.94 5.38
C CYS A 687 -71.52 -19.48 5.14
N PRO A 688 -71.16 -18.78 4.03
CA PRO A 688 -71.72 -19.03 2.69
C PRO A 688 -70.74 -18.87 1.48
N CYS A 689 -71.28 -19.20 0.30
CA CYS A 689 -70.64 -19.58 -0.99
C CYS A 689 -70.43 -18.44 -2.02
N SER A 690 -69.47 -18.66 -2.96
CA SER A 690 -69.42 -18.39 -4.44
C SER A 690 -69.69 -16.96 -5.01
N PRO A 691 -69.15 -16.52 -6.18
CA PRO A 691 -68.96 -17.30 -7.44
C PRO A 691 -67.75 -16.98 -8.40
N CYS A 692 -67.54 -17.91 -9.34
CA CYS A 692 -67.14 -17.82 -10.78
C CYS A 692 -65.90 -17.03 -11.29
N SER A 693 -65.03 -17.74 -12.05
CA SER A 693 -64.16 -17.27 -13.16
C SER A 693 -65.00 -16.97 -14.44
N PRO A 694 -64.52 -16.43 -15.61
CA PRO A 694 -63.17 -16.51 -16.24
C PRO A 694 -62.69 -15.30 -17.11
N GLN A 695 -61.57 -15.48 -17.85
CA GLN A 695 -61.14 -14.88 -19.14
C GLN A 695 -59.95 -13.87 -19.21
N CYS A 696 -58.96 -14.21 -20.05
CA CYS A 696 -57.88 -13.38 -20.63
C CYS A 696 -58.43 -12.39 -21.69
N PRO A 697 -57.72 -11.30 -22.13
CA PRO A 697 -56.62 -11.39 -23.14
C PRO A 697 -55.48 -10.30 -23.14
N LEU A 698 -54.30 -10.71 -23.62
CA LEU A 698 -53.28 -10.08 -24.52
C LEU A 698 -52.80 -8.59 -24.43
N GLN A 699 -51.47 -8.43 -24.19
CA GLN A 699 -50.43 -7.49 -24.76
C GLN A 699 -50.55 -5.93 -24.61
N PRO A 700 -49.47 -5.09 -24.70
CA PRO A 700 -48.19 -5.22 -25.45
C PRO A 700 -46.88 -4.70 -24.75
N ARG A 701 -45.83 -4.55 -25.58
CA ARG A 701 -44.36 -4.53 -25.34
C ARG A 701 -43.70 -3.27 -24.71
N CYS A 702 -42.48 -3.53 -24.22
CA CYS A 702 -41.34 -2.70 -23.73
C CYS A 702 -41.10 -1.29 -24.35
N PRO A 703 -40.25 -0.47 -23.68
CA PRO A 703 -38.89 -0.24 -24.20
C PRO A 703 -37.74 -0.32 -23.14
N ARG A 704 -36.50 -0.41 -23.65
CA ARG A 704 -35.21 -0.77 -22.98
C ARG A 704 -34.40 0.42 -22.40
N SER A 705 -33.54 0.07 -21.42
CA SER A 705 -32.17 0.58 -21.06
C SER A 705 -32.03 1.85 -20.18
N PRO A 706 -30.87 2.12 -19.51
CA PRO A 706 -29.60 1.36 -19.36
C PRO A 706 -29.12 1.16 -17.89
N GLY A 707 -28.08 0.32 -17.68
CA GLY A 707 -27.58 -0.13 -16.37
C GLY A 707 -26.47 0.69 -15.70
N VAL A 708 -26.32 0.49 -14.38
CA VAL A 708 -25.22 0.92 -13.48
C VAL A 708 -25.09 -0.13 -12.35
N PRO A 709 -23.88 -0.51 -11.89
CA PRO A 709 -23.61 -1.78 -11.19
C PRO A 709 -23.89 -1.74 -9.67
N ALA A 710 -24.47 -2.82 -9.14
CA ALA A 710 -24.72 -3.04 -7.71
C ALA A 710 -23.56 -3.80 -7.03
N ALA A 711 -23.12 -3.30 -5.87
CA ALA A 711 -22.19 -3.96 -4.96
C ALA A 711 -22.95 -4.84 -3.94
N PRO A 712 -22.45 -6.03 -3.51
CA PRO A 712 -23.15 -6.86 -2.54
C PRO A 712 -22.78 -6.50 -1.09
N CYS A 713 -23.79 -6.23 -0.25
CA CYS A 713 -23.73 -6.17 1.22
C CYS A 713 -24.01 -7.55 1.84
N GLU A 714 -23.37 -7.82 2.98
CA GLU A 714 -23.30 -9.11 3.68
C GLU A 714 -24.59 -9.52 4.42
N LEU A 715 -24.93 -10.81 4.38
CA LEU A 715 -26.01 -11.43 5.16
C LEU A 715 -25.44 -12.54 6.06
N LYS A 716 -25.26 -12.27 7.36
CA LYS A 716 -24.97 -13.30 8.39
C LYS A 716 -25.70 -12.99 9.69
N ALA A 717 -26.95 -13.45 9.81
CA ALA A 717 -27.60 -13.67 11.10
C ALA A 717 -28.76 -14.67 10.96
N LEU A 718 -28.49 -15.98 11.05
CA LEU A 718 -29.52 -16.98 11.33
C LEU A 718 -28.96 -18.09 12.21
N LEU A 719 -29.30 -18.00 13.50
CA LEU A 719 -29.21 -19.07 14.49
C LEU A 719 -30.15 -20.21 14.06
N ARG A 720 -29.62 -21.42 13.89
CA ARG A 720 -30.41 -22.64 13.76
C ARG A 720 -30.91 -23.08 15.14
N HIS A 721 -32.22 -23.17 15.31
CA HIS A 721 -32.84 -24.21 16.14
C HIS A 721 -33.33 -25.30 15.19
N HIS A 722 -32.79 -26.51 15.32
CA HIS A 722 -33.29 -27.70 14.63
C HIS A 722 -34.43 -28.32 15.44
N SER A 723 -35.57 -28.49 14.79
CA SER A 723 -36.55 -29.53 15.11
C SER A 723 -36.90 -30.23 13.79
N CYS A 724 -36.40 -31.46 13.60
CA CYS A 724 -36.98 -32.45 12.67
C CYS A 724 -38.10 -33.22 13.41
N PRO A 725 -38.96 -34.06 12.78
CA PRO A 725 -39.05 -34.41 11.34
C PRO A 725 -40.50 -34.37 10.77
N ALA A 726 -40.66 -34.20 9.46
CA ALA A 726 -41.75 -34.79 8.67
C ALA A 726 -41.46 -34.65 7.17
N LEU A 727 -41.29 -35.79 6.48
CA LEU A 727 -41.49 -35.96 5.02
C LEU A 727 -42.94 -35.55 4.67
N PRO A 728 -43.31 -35.11 3.43
CA PRO A 728 -42.97 -35.80 2.18
C PRO A 728 -42.86 -34.97 0.88
N GLN A 729 -42.27 -35.63 -0.14
CA GLN A 729 -42.63 -35.67 -1.57
C GLN A 729 -42.73 -34.40 -2.42
N ASP A 730 -41.95 -34.45 -3.52
CA ASP A 730 -42.09 -33.64 -4.72
C ASP A 730 -43.53 -33.53 -5.22
N PRO A 731 -43.87 -32.38 -5.81
CA PRO A 731 -44.39 -32.44 -7.16
C PRO A 731 -43.77 -31.41 -8.13
N TRP A 732 -43.25 -31.97 -9.23
CA TRP A 732 -43.38 -31.48 -10.61
C TRP A 732 -42.36 -30.48 -11.16
N ALA A 733 -41.51 -31.08 -11.99
CA ALA A 733 -41.05 -30.56 -13.27
C ALA A 733 -42.11 -29.76 -14.03
N GLY A 734 -41.67 -28.64 -14.60
CA GLY A 734 -42.41 -27.88 -15.61
C GLY A 734 -41.74 -26.56 -15.89
N LEU A 735 -41.34 -26.37 -17.16
CA LEU A 735 -40.89 -25.13 -17.81
C LEU A 735 -39.37 -24.89 -17.81
N ALA A 736 -38.73 -25.50 -18.82
CA ALA A 736 -37.59 -24.92 -19.49
C ALA A 736 -38.05 -23.72 -20.32
N GLU A 737 -37.39 -22.56 -20.18
CA GLU A 737 -37.08 -21.65 -21.28
C GLU A 737 -36.04 -20.61 -20.85
N ASP A 738 -35.14 -20.32 -21.77
CA ASP A 738 -33.92 -19.53 -21.71
C ASP A 738 -33.95 -18.26 -20.83
N THR A 739 -32.98 -18.14 -19.91
CA THR A 739 -32.29 -16.87 -19.60
C THR A 739 -31.04 -17.15 -18.74
N GLY A 740 -29.87 -16.89 -19.31
CA GLY A 740 -28.60 -16.94 -18.59
C GLY A 740 -28.45 -15.74 -17.66
N ALA A 741 -28.57 -15.96 -16.35
CA ALA A 741 -27.91 -15.24 -15.26
C ALA A 741 -28.35 -15.86 -13.92
N VAL A 742 -27.47 -15.82 -12.91
CA VAL A 742 -27.61 -16.32 -11.52
C VAL A 742 -27.07 -17.75 -11.29
N PRO A 743 -25.81 -17.86 -10.83
CA PRO A 743 -25.61 -18.44 -9.50
C PRO A 743 -24.49 -17.71 -8.73
N ALA A 744 -24.84 -16.87 -7.75
CA ALA A 744 -23.89 -16.21 -6.85
C ALA A 744 -24.30 -16.27 -5.37
N THR A 745 -25.09 -17.27 -4.98
CA THR A 745 -25.69 -17.37 -3.63
C THR A 745 -25.48 -18.73 -2.96
N ARG A 746 -24.34 -19.40 -3.19
CA ARG A 746 -23.96 -20.61 -2.42
C ARG A 746 -22.44 -20.75 -2.26
N ALA A 747 -21.85 -20.02 -1.30
CA ALA A 747 -20.61 -20.44 -0.61
C ALA A 747 -20.28 -19.46 0.52
N VAL A 748 -20.41 -19.90 1.77
CA VAL A 748 -19.80 -19.25 2.94
C VAL A 748 -19.14 -20.34 3.79
N PRO A 749 -17.84 -20.25 4.11
CA PRO A 749 -17.13 -21.27 4.86
C PRO A 749 -17.48 -21.22 6.35
N ALA A 750 -17.69 -22.41 6.94
CA ALA A 750 -17.62 -22.64 8.38
C ALA A 750 -16.14 -22.86 8.76
N VAL A 751 -15.70 -22.26 9.86
CA VAL A 751 -14.35 -22.38 10.43
C VAL A 751 -14.23 -23.72 11.18
N PRO A 752 -13.22 -24.57 10.92
CA PRO A 752 -12.84 -25.64 11.84
C PRO A 752 -11.79 -25.13 12.85
N VAL A 753 -12.08 -25.32 14.14
CA VAL A 753 -11.14 -25.20 15.27
C VAL A 753 -10.30 -26.49 15.35
N PRO A 754 -9.01 -26.46 15.72
CA PRO A 754 -8.11 -27.60 15.59
C PRO A 754 -8.31 -28.61 16.73
N CYS A 755 -8.38 -29.89 16.39
CA CYS A 755 -8.16 -31.00 17.32
C CYS A 755 -6.92 -31.76 16.86
N SER A 756 -5.85 -31.70 17.65
CA SER A 756 -4.75 -32.66 17.55
C SER A 756 -4.39 -33.20 18.94
N ALA A 757 -4.42 -34.54 19.02
CA ALA A 757 -3.74 -35.48 19.92
C ALA A 757 -4.69 -36.38 20.74
N PRO A 758 -4.28 -37.63 21.06
CA PRO A 758 -3.84 -38.71 20.16
C PRO A 758 -4.79 -39.93 20.30
N SER A 759 -4.64 -40.91 19.41
CA SER A 759 -5.36 -42.20 19.46
C SER A 759 -5.08 -42.99 20.75
N PRO A 760 -5.98 -43.91 21.16
CA PRO A 760 -5.82 -45.29 20.69
C PRO A 760 -7.13 -46.10 20.50
N ALA A 761 -6.96 -47.21 19.78
CA ALA A 761 -7.68 -48.48 19.90
C ALA A 761 -9.02 -48.71 19.14
N SER A 762 -8.88 -49.60 18.15
CA SER A 762 -9.71 -50.78 17.89
C SER A 762 -11.17 -50.64 17.46
N GLY A 763 -11.42 -51.04 16.21
CA GLY A 763 -12.32 -52.15 15.95
C GLY A 763 -13.75 -51.80 15.51
N ILE A 764 -14.12 -52.43 14.38
CA ILE A 764 -15.49 -52.79 13.97
C ILE A 764 -16.29 -51.65 13.33
N ALA A 765 -16.32 -51.62 11.98
CA ALA A 765 -17.54 -51.78 11.17
C ALA A 765 -17.26 -51.44 9.70
N GLN A 766 -16.95 -52.47 8.90
CA GLN A 766 -17.22 -52.47 7.46
C GLN A 766 -18.74 -52.50 7.25
N GLY A 767 -19.22 -51.73 6.27
CA GLY A 767 -20.59 -51.84 5.74
C GLY A 767 -21.51 -50.70 6.17
N LEU A 768 -21.47 -49.57 5.45
CA LEU A 768 -22.57 -48.61 5.26
C LEU A 768 -22.17 -47.36 4.40
N TRP A 769 -21.19 -47.48 3.51
CA TRP A 769 -20.71 -46.35 2.66
C TRP A 769 -21.11 -46.46 1.17
N GLU A 770 -21.94 -47.43 0.78
CA GLU A 770 -22.24 -47.70 -0.64
C GLU A 770 -23.63 -47.27 -1.14
N TRP A 771 -24.43 -46.52 -0.37
CA TRP A 771 -25.83 -46.25 -0.78
C TRP A 771 -26.23 -44.78 -0.99
N HIS A 772 -25.31 -43.83 -0.83
CA HIS A 772 -25.61 -42.40 -1.03
C HIS A 772 -24.93 -41.73 -2.24
N SER A 773 -24.15 -42.47 -3.03
CA SER A 773 -23.40 -41.96 -4.19
C SER A 773 -24.16 -42.04 -5.53
N GLY A 774 -25.37 -42.60 -5.56
CA GLY A 774 -26.12 -42.86 -6.82
C GLY A 774 -27.10 -41.75 -7.26
N GLY A 775 -27.37 -40.73 -6.44
CA GLY A 775 -28.42 -39.74 -6.70
C GLY A 775 -27.99 -38.45 -7.42
N SER A 776 -26.69 -38.17 -7.49
CA SER A 776 -26.15 -36.91 -8.06
C SER A 776 -25.40 -37.10 -9.39
N GLN A 777 -25.64 -38.20 -10.10
CA GLN A 777 -25.09 -38.42 -11.45
C GLN A 777 -26.07 -38.06 -12.58
N CYS A 778 -27.37 -37.86 -12.31
CA CYS A 778 -28.38 -37.67 -13.37
C CYS A 778 -28.63 -36.22 -13.81
N GLU A 779 -28.15 -35.20 -13.11
CA GLU A 779 -28.35 -33.78 -13.52
C GLU A 779 -27.13 -33.14 -14.21
N HIS A 780 -25.97 -33.80 -14.25
CA HIS A 780 -24.76 -33.25 -14.89
C HIS A 780 -24.57 -33.70 -16.36
N GLY A 781 -25.35 -34.67 -16.85
CA GLY A 781 -25.34 -35.09 -18.25
C GLY A 781 -25.98 -34.11 -19.25
N SER A 782 -26.55 -32.99 -18.79
CA SER A 782 -27.21 -32.00 -19.67
C SER A 782 -26.31 -30.83 -20.08
N LEU A 783 -25.07 -30.76 -19.60
CA LEU A 783 -24.08 -29.75 -20.01
C LEU A 783 -23.14 -30.25 -21.13
N GLU A 784 -23.16 -31.54 -21.48
CA GLU A 784 -22.31 -32.15 -22.52
C GLU A 784 -22.93 -32.18 -23.93
N LEU A 785 -24.19 -31.76 -24.10
CA LEU A 785 -24.90 -31.80 -25.39
C LEU A 785 -25.19 -30.40 -25.95
N ARG A 786 -24.18 -29.56 -26.18
CA ARG A 786 -24.30 -28.34 -27.00
C ARG A 786 -22.93 -27.95 -27.58
N ASP A 787 -22.54 -28.59 -28.67
CA ASP A 787 -21.64 -27.99 -29.69
C ASP A 787 -21.61 -28.86 -30.96
N GLU A 788 -22.64 -28.72 -31.80
CA GLU A 788 -22.48 -28.87 -33.25
C GLU A 788 -22.77 -27.51 -33.90
N GLY A 789 -21.76 -26.96 -34.60
CA GLY A 789 -22.00 -25.94 -35.62
C GLY A 789 -21.11 -24.70 -35.56
N SER A 790 -20.19 -24.64 -36.52
CA SER A 790 -19.57 -23.44 -37.11
C SER A 790 -18.48 -22.69 -36.32
N ALA A 791 -17.28 -22.76 -36.89
CA ALA A 791 -16.11 -21.96 -36.55
C ALA A 791 -16.28 -20.47 -36.94
N LEU A 792 -15.68 -19.59 -36.12
CA LEU A 792 -15.03 -18.29 -36.41
C LEU A 792 -15.43 -17.20 -35.39
N LEU A 793 -14.55 -16.96 -34.41
CA LEU A 793 -14.08 -15.66 -33.86
C LEU A 793 -13.72 -15.74 -32.36
N PRO A 794 -12.66 -15.05 -31.87
CA PRO A 794 -12.13 -15.22 -30.53
C PRO A 794 -12.62 -14.14 -29.53
N ILE A 795 -12.40 -14.40 -28.22
CA ILE A 795 -12.34 -13.46 -27.07
C ILE A 795 -13.65 -13.22 -26.29
N SER A 796 -13.75 -13.82 -25.08
CA SER A 796 -14.05 -13.13 -23.80
C SER A 796 -14.42 -14.11 -22.65
N CYS A 797 -13.46 -14.93 -22.20
CA CYS A 797 -13.58 -15.67 -20.94
C CYS A 797 -12.44 -15.24 -19.99
N ARG A 798 -12.53 -14.04 -19.41
CA ARG A 798 -11.50 -13.49 -18.49
C ARG A 798 -12.01 -13.17 -17.07
N SER A 799 -13.30 -13.37 -16.76
CA SER A 799 -13.93 -12.76 -15.57
C SER A 799 -14.64 -13.69 -14.58
N GLN A 800 -14.47 -15.02 -14.64
CA GLN A 800 -15.13 -15.93 -13.69
C GLN A 800 -14.15 -16.96 -13.14
N ILE A 801 -13.54 -16.67 -11.98
CA ILE A 801 -12.81 -17.65 -11.16
C ILE A 801 -13.33 -17.52 -9.72
N ILE A 802 -14.08 -18.53 -9.27
CA ILE A 802 -14.59 -18.68 -7.90
C ILE A 802 -13.76 -19.78 -7.21
N PRO A 803 -13.29 -19.61 -5.96
CA PRO A 803 -12.54 -20.64 -5.25
C PRO A 803 -13.47 -21.80 -4.81
N LEU A 804 -13.20 -23.01 -5.30
CA LEU A 804 -13.84 -24.25 -4.83
C LEU A 804 -13.26 -24.67 -3.46
N SER A 805 -14.11 -25.23 -2.59
CA SER A 805 -13.73 -25.73 -1.26
C SER A 805 -13.05 -27.11 -1.32
N PRO A 806 -12.22 -27.51 -0.33
CA PRO A 806 -11.22 -28.56 -0.51
C PRO A 806 -11.68 -30.01 -0.37
N VAL A 807 -12.95 -30.30 -0.09
CA VAL A 807 -13.36 -31.68 0.30
C VAL A 807 -14.25 -32.37 -0.75
N ASP A 808 -15.08 -31.64 -1.49
CA ASP A 808 -15.92 -32.23 -2.56
C ASP A 808 -15.36 -32.02 -3.98
N ALA A 809 -14.18 -31.37 -4.09
CA ALA A 809 -13.53 -31.05 -5.36
C ALA A 809 -12.56 -32.15 -5.86
N ASN A 810 -12.25 -33.15 -5.03
CA ASN A 810 -11.27 -34.18 -5.37
C ASN A 810 -11.68 -35.04 -6.57
N THR A 811 -12.99 -35.22 -6.81
CA THR A 811 -13.49 -35.97 -7.97
C THR A 811 -13.68 -35.07 -9.20
N ALA A 812 -14.15 -33.84 -9.00
CA ALA A 812 -14.47 -32.91 -10.10
C ALA A 812 -13.22 -32.28 -10.74
N VAL A 813 -12.17 -31.99 -9.95
CA VAL A 813 -10.91 -31.46 -10.50
C VAL A 813 -10.08 -32.57 -11.14
N MET A 814 -10.16 -33.81 -10.66
CA MET A 814 -9.63 -34.98 -11.37
C MET A 814 -10.32 -35.16 -12.73
N ALA A 815 -11.64 -34.96 -12.82
CA ALA A 815 -12.36 -35.02 -14.09
C ALA A 815 -12.04 -33.85 -15.03
N VAL A 816 -11.84 -32.62 -14.51
CA VAL A 816 -11.55 -31.42 -15.31
C VAL A 816 -10.08 -31.29 -15.72
N VAL A 817 -9.14 -31.75 -14.89
CA VAL A 817 -7.69 -31.70 -15.17
C VAL A 817 -7.25 -32.95 -15.93
N TRP A 818 -7.80 -34.12 -15.61
CA TRP A 818 -7.40 -35.43 -16.18
C TRP A 818 -8.51 -36.16 -16.96
N GLY A 819 -9.62 -35.48 -17.30
CA GLY A 819 -10.52 -35.91 -18.38
C GLY A 819 -11.28 -37.21 -18.15
N LEU A 820 -11.81 -37.48 -16.95
CA LEU A 820 -12.77 -38.57 -16.75
C LEU A 820 -14.19 -38.14 -17.17
N GLY A 821 -14.39 -38.05 -18.48
CA GLY A 821 -15.69 -38.03 -19.13
C GLY A 821 -15.65 -38.99 -20.32
N HIS A 822 -16.48 -40.03 -20.29
CA HIS A 822 -16.62 -41.02 -21.37
C HIS A 822 -16.68 -40.33 -22.75
N LYS A 823 -15.69 -40.56 -23.63
CA LYS A 823 -15.79 -40.20 -25.05
C LYS A 823 -16.18 -41.43 -25.88
N PRO A 824 -17.37 -41.47 -26.49
CA PRO A 824 -17.61 -42.33 -27.63
C PRO A 824 -17.01 -41.68 -28.89
N THR A 825 -16.15 -42.43 -29.56
CA THR A 825 -15.78 -42.33 -30.98
C THR A 825 -15.03 -41.08 -31.49
N GLY A 826 -13.77 -41.30 -31.87
CA GLY A 826 -13.18 -40.85 -33.14
C GLY A 826 -13.06 -39.35 -33.41
N GLY A 827 -11.95 -38.73 -33.01
CA GLY A 827 -11.55 -37.41 -33.49
C GLY A 827 -10.31 -36.87 -32.80
N THR A 828 -9.17 -36.93 -33.48
CA THR A 828 -7.90 -36.30 -33.10
C THR A 828 -8.08 -34.77 -33.02
N ARG A 829 -8.01 -34.22 -31.80
CA ARG A 829 -7.72 -32.80 -31.60
C ARG A 829 -6.71 -32.65 -30.46
N THR A 830 -5.50 -32.29 -30.86
CA THR A 830 -4.44 -31.73 -30.02
C THR A 830 -4.99 -30.57 -29.21
N VAL A 831 -4.96 -30.66 -27.88
CA VAL A 831 -5.10 -29.50 -26.99
C VAL A 831 -3.83 -28.66 -27.12
N SER A 832 -3.72 -27.94 -28.23
CA SER A 832 -2.81 -26.81 -28.34
C SER A 832 -3.50 -25.64 -27.65
N CYS A 833 -3.25 -25.46 -26.35
CA CYS A 833 -3.63 -24.23 -25.66
C CYS A 833 -2.84 -23.06 -26.30
N PRO A 834 -3.47 -22.09 -26.97
CA PRO A 834 -2.76 -20.93 -27.46
C PRO A 834 -2.23 -20.12 -26.27
N MET A 835 -0.92 -19.90 -26.27
CA MET A 835 -0.18 -19.14 -25.27
C MET A 835 -0.68 -17.70 -25.17
N VAL A 836 -1.47 -17.38 -24.12
CA VAL A 836 -1.72 -16.02 -23.61
C VAL A 836 -1.81 -16.08 -22.07
N PRO A 837 -1.18 -15.17 -21.30
CA PRO A 837 -0.95 -15.35 -19.87
C PRO A 837 -2.14 -14.90 -18.98
N LEU A 838 -2.71 -15.81 -18.18
CA LEU A 838 -3.51 -15.60 -16.93
C LEU A 838 -3.91 -16.98 -16.29
N PRO A 839 -4.25 -17.05 -14.99
CA PRO A 839 -3.35 -17.35 -13.85
C PRO A 839 -3.01 -18.86 -13.70
N GLN A 840 -2.00 -19.36 -14.42
CA GLN A 840 -1.54 -20.75 -14.35
C GLN A 840 -1.19 -21.23 -12.91
N SER A 841 -0.74 -20.32 -12.03
CA SER A 841 -0.24 -20.65 -10.69
C SER A 841 -1.27 -21.23 -9.72
N HIS A 842 -2.57 -20.93 -9.87
CA HIS A 842 -3.60 -21.44 -8.95
C HIS A 842 -3.94 -22.90 -9.28
N TYR A 843 -4.03 -23.23 -10.58
CA TYR A 843 -4.30 -24.60 -11.04
C TYR A 843 -3.15 -25.54 -10.67
N VAL A 844 -1.92 -25.09 -10.81
CA VAL A 844 -0.73 -25.87 -10.42
C VAL A 844 -0.69 -26.10 -8.91
N ALA A 845 -1.09 -25.11 -8.09
CA ALA A 845 -1.19 -25.30 -6.64
C ALA A 845 -2.28 -26.31 -6.27
N CYS A 846 -3.42 -26.30 -6.95
CA CYS A 846 -4.47 -27.31 -6.77
C CYS A 846 -4.00 -28.70 -7.20
N MET A 847 -3.32 -28.83 -8.34
CA MET A 847 -2.76 -30.09 -8.81
C MET A 847 -1.73 -30.64 -7.82
N ALA A 848 -0.79 -29.83 -7.37
CA ALA A 848 0.19 -30.23 -6.35
C ALA A 848 -0.48 -30.63 -5.03
N ALA A 849 -1.56 -29.95 -4.63
CA ALA A 849 -2.34 -30.32 -3.45
C ALA A 849 -3.03 -31.68 -3.60
N ILE A 850 -3.60 -31.98 -4.77
CA ILE A 850 -4.20 -33.28 -5.07
C ILE A 850 -3.11 -34.36 -5.03
N LEU A 851 -1.99 -34.17 -5.74
CA LEU A 851 -0.87 -35.12 -5.74
C LEU A 851 -0.32 -35.36 -4.33
N SER A 852 -0.29 -34.33 -3.48
CA SER A 852 0.16 -34.48 -2.08
C SER A 852 -0.74 -35.35 -1.21
N GLN A 853 -2.05 -35.42 -1.54
CA GLN A 853 -3.03 -36.25 -0.83
C GLN A 853 -3.13 -37.67 -1.42
N MET A 854 -2.57 -37.90 -2.62
CA MET A 854 -2.57 -39.23 -3.22
C MET A 854 -1.51 -40.12 -2.58
N ASP A 855 -1.96 -41.30 -2.16
CA ASP A 855 -1.10 -42.36 -1.64
C ASP A 855 -0.92 -43.45 -2.70
N LYS A 856 -0.01 -44.40 -2.44
CA LYS A 856 0.30 -45.47 -3.40
C LYS A 856 -0.95 -46.24 -3.83
N ASP A 857 -1.88 -46.49 -2.91
CA ASP A 857 -3.15 -47.15 -3.18
C ASP A 857 -4.07 -46.28 -4.05
N HIS A 858 -4.15 -44.97 -3.77
CA HIS A 858 -4.92 -44.02 -4.59
C HIS A 858 -4.41 -43.97 -6.03
N TYR A 859 -3.08 -43.92 -6.24
CA TYR A 859 -2.49 -44.01 -7.58
C TYR A 859 -2.84 -45.32 -8.27
N SER A 860 -2.75 -46.44 -7.55
CA SER A 860 -3.01 -47.76 -8.12
C SER A 860 -4.48 -47.93 -8.52
N SER A 861 -5.41 -47.52 -7.66
CA SER A 861 -6.85 -47.53 -7.96
C SER A 861 -7.21 -46.59 -9.11
N TYR A 862 -6.57 -45.42 -9.20
CA TYR A 862 -6.80 -44.48 -10.29
C TYR A 862 -6.35 -45.05 -11.65
N ILE A 863 -5.16 -45.67 -11.69
CA ILE A 863 -4.65 -46.32 -12.90
C ILE A 863 -5.53 -47.50 -13.32
N GLN A 864 -6.04 -48.28 -12.35
CA GLN A 864 -6.93 -49.41 -12.63
C GLN A 864 -8.33 -48.99 -13.10
N ALA A 865 -8.72 -47.72 -12.91
CA ALA A 865 -10.03 -47.22 -13.34
C ALA A 865 -10.12 -46.95 -14.85
N PHE A 866 -8.99 -46.90 -15.57
CA PHE A 866 -9.00 -46.71 -17.02
C PHE A 866 -9.49 -47.97 -17.75
N PRO A 867 -10.51 -47.87 -18.61
CA PRO A 867 -11.13 -49.03 -19.24
C PRO A 867 -10.29 -49.64 -20.36
N SER A 868 -9.36 -48.87 -20.97
CA SER A 868 -8.54 -49.33 -22.09
C SER A 868 -7.07 -48.87 -21.99
N ARG A 869 -6.15 -49.69 -22.51
CA ARG A 869 -4.70 -49.39 -22.59
C ARG A 869 -4.39 -48.11 -23.39
N PRO A 870 -5.03 -47.84 -24.55
CA PRO A 870 -4.79 -46.61 -25.32
C PRO A 870 -5.17 -45.35 -24.54
N GLU A 871 -6.27 -45.35 -23.79
CA GLU A 871 -6.67 -44.20 -22.97
C GLU A 871 -5.65 -43.92 -21.85
N LEU A 872 -5.14 -44.97 -21.22
CA LEU A 872 -4.07 -44.84 -20.23
C LEU A 872 -2.78 -44.30 -20.84
N MET A 873 -2.46 -44.70 -22.08
CA MET A 873 -1.29 -44.22 -22.81
C MET A 873 -1.41 -42.73 -23.15
N ASP A 874 -2.54 -42.31 -23.72
CA ASP A 874 -2.81 -40.91 -24.05
C ASP A 874 -2.73 -40.03 -22.80
N PHE A 875 -3.34 -40.50 -21.70
CA PHE A 875 -3.29 -39.85 -20.40
C PHE A 875 -1.84 -39.67 -19.89
N LEU A 876 -1.00 -40.70 -19.94
CA LEU A 876 0.39 -40.63 -19.50
C LEU A 876 1.22 -39.71 -20.42
N MET A 877 1.00 -39.75 -21.73
CA MET A 877 1.67 -38.85 -22.68
C MET A 877 1.33 -37.38 -22.40
N GLU A 878 0.04 -37.06 -22.27
CA GLU A 878 -0.41 -35.70 -21.96
C GLU A 878 0.14 -35.23 -20.60
N THR A 879 0.14 -36.11 -19.61
CA THR A 879 0.68 -35.80 -18.27
C THR A 879 2.18 -35.52 -18.31
N PHE A 880 2.96 -36.31 -19.06
CA PHE A 880 4.41 -36.09 -19.18
C PHE A 880 4.75 -34.81 -19.92
N ILE A 881 4.03 -34.49 -21.00
CA ILE A 881 4.20 -33.24 -21.73
C ILE A 881 3.82 -32.05 -20.83
N LEU A 882 2.70 -32.14 -20.11
CA LEU A 882 2.28 -31.12 -19.17
C LEU A 882 3.34 -30.90 -18.08
N PHE A 883 3.85 -31.96 -17.45
CA PHE A 883 4.88 -31.83 -16.42
C PHE A 883 6.16 -31.21 -17.00
N LYS A 884 6.58 -31.64 -18.19
CA LYS A 884 7.75 -31.10 -18.88
C LYS A 884 7.61 -29.60 -19.12
N ASP A 885 6.45 -29.15 -19.58
CA ASP A 885 6.16 -27.73 -19.81
C ASP A 885 6.12 -26.92 -18.50
N LEU A 886 5.53 -27.47 -17.43
CA LEU A 886 5.46 -26.83 -16.12
C LEU A 886 6.81 -26.74 -15.39
N ILE A 887 7.71 -27.69 -15.65
CA ILE A 887 9.08 -27.69 -15.16
C ILE A 887 9.95 -26.74 -15.99
N GLY A 888 9.81 -26.78 -17.31
CA GLY A 888 10.59 -25.94 -18.24
C GLY A 888 10.27 -24.44 -18.11
N LYS A 889 9.06 -24.09 -17.69
CA LYS A 889 8.66 -22.71 -17.37
C LYS A 889 8.21 -22.64 -15.92
N THR A 890 9.08 -22.13 -15.04
CA THR A 890 8.77 -21.98 -13.61
C THR A 890 7.50 -21.14 -13.42
N VAL A 891 6.44 -21.78 -12.93
CA VAL A 891 5.11 -21.17 -12.76
C VAL A 891 5.12 -20.14 -11.63
N TYR A 892 5.88 -20.40 -10.57
CA TYR A 892 6.07 -19.48 -9.45
C TYR A 892 7.36 -18.67 -9.64
N PRO A 893 7.41 -17.44 -9.11
CA PRO A 893 8.63 -16.66 -9.05
C PRO A 893 9.80 -17.43 -8.39
N GLY A 894 11.02 -17.18 -8.85
CA GLY A 894 12.23 -17.85 -8.33
C GLY A 894 12.50 -17.58 -6.83
N ASP A 895 12.00 -16.46 -6.29
CA ASP A 895 12.09 -16.13 -4.86
C ASP A 895 11.11 -16.96 -3.99
N TRP A 896 10.20 -17.74 -4.59
CA TRP A 896 9.26 -18.65 -3.89
C TRP A 896 9.85 -20.06 -3.76
N VAL A 897 11.08 -20.15 -3.25
CA VAL A 897 11.84 -21.42 -3.14
C VAL A 897 11.03 -22.50 -2.42
N VAL A 898 10.34 -22.14 -1.34
CA VAL A 898 9.56 -23.08 -0.55
C VAL A 898 8.43 -23.72 -1.38
N MET A 899 7.69 -22.92 -2.16
CA MET A 899 6.63 -23.42 -3.03
C MET A 899 7.18 -24.24 -4.19
N ASN A 900 8.28 -23.80 -4.81
CA ASN A 900 8.96 -24.52 -5.89
C ASN A 900 9.47 -25.89 -5.41
N MET A 901 10.05 -25.96 -4.21
CA MET A 901 10.53 -27.23 -3.63
C MET A 901 9.39 -28.19 -3.29
N VAL A 902 8.27 -27.70 -2.76
CA VAL A 902 7.09 -28.53 -2.51
C VAL A 902 6.52 -29.06 -3.83
N GLN A 903 6.37 -28.21 -4.85
CA GLN A 903 5.93 -28.64 -6.18
C GLN A 903 6.84 -29.74 -6.73
N ASN A 904 8.16 -29.53 -6.69
CA ASN A 904 9.13 -30.50 -7.19
C ASN A 904 9.08 -31.83 -6.43
N ARG A 905 8.88 -31.80 -5.11
CA ARG A 905 8.71 -33.01 -4.30
C ARG A 905 7.49 -33.81 -4.76
N GLU A 906 6.34 -33.16 -4.92
CA GLU A 906 5.12 -33.86 -5.35
C GLU A 906 5.21 -34.36 -6.80
N PHE A 907 5.88 -33.60 -7.69
CA PHE A 907 6.15 -34.04 -9.06
C PHE A 907 7.07 -35.27 -9.10
N LEU A 908 8.15 -35.26 -8.30
CA LEU A 908 9.05 -36.41 -8.18
C LEU A 908 8.30 -37.66 -7.70
N ARG A 909 7.42 -37.53 -6.71
CA ARG A 909 6.59 -38.63 -6.20
C ARG A 909 5.70 -39.19 -7.31
N ALA A 910 5.01 -38.33 -8.05
CA ALA A 910 4.15 -38.73 -9.16
C ALA A 910 4.94 -39.40 -10.30
N ILE A 911 6.08 -38.84 -10.71
CA ILE A 911 6.95 -39.40 -11.76
C ILE A 911 7.45 -40.80 -11.38
N ASN A 912 7.84 -41.02 -10.12
CA ASN A 912 8.27 -42.33 -9.66
C ASN A 912 7.11 -43.36 -9.67
N HIS A 913 5.90 -42.95 -9.32
CA HIS A 913 4.73 -43.82 -9.47
C HIS A 913 4.43 -44.14 -10.93
N PHE A 914 4.47 -43.16 -11.83
CA PHE A 914 4.30 -43.41 -13.26
C PHE A 914 5.39 -44.31 -13.85
N ALA A 915 6.64 -44.20 -13.37
CA ALA A 915 7.73 -45.08 -13.77
C ALA A 915 7.44 -46.56 -13.44
N THR A 916 6.88 -46.82 -12.25
CA THR A 916 6.44 -48.18 -11.89
C THR A 916 5.33 -48.69 -12.81
N THR A 917 4.35 -47.85 -13.13
CA THR A 917 3.26 -48.19 -14.07
C THR A 917 3.75 -48.46 -15.49
N LEU A 918 4.71 -47.66 -15.97
CA LEU A 918 5.34 -47.86 -17.28
C LEU A 918 6.02 -49.23 -17.37
N THR A 919 6.73 -49.62 -16.31
CA THR A 919 7.45 -50.90 -16.25
C THR A 919 6.48 -52.08 -16.17
N GLU A 920 5.45 -52.01 -15.32
CA GLU A 920 4.49 -53.11 -15.12
C GLU A 920 3.58 -53.32 -16.34
N MET A 921 3.11 -52.24 -16.96
CA MET A 921 2.06 -52.31 -17.99
C MET A 921 2.61 -52.16 -19.42
N PHE A 922 3.68 -51.39 -19.64
CA PHE A 922 4.12 -50.98 -20.99
C PHE A 922 5.49 -51.57 -21.43
N LEU A 923 6.08 -52.47 -20.65
CA LEU A 923 7.35 -53.12 -20.98
C LEU A 923 7.19 -54.49 -21.69
N SER A 924 5.98 -55.05 -21.76
CA SER A 924 5.77 -56.41 -22.30
C SER A 924 6.09 -56.53 -23.80
N ASN A 925 6.69 -57.67 -24.19
CA ASN A 925 7.26 -57.96 -25.51
C ASN A 925 6.30 -57.80 -26.71
N SER A 926 4.99 -57.79 -26.49
CA SER A 926 4.01 -57.74 -27.59
C SER A 926 3.60 -56.32 -28.00
N ASN A 927 3.75 -55.29 -27.15
CA ASN A 927 3.22 -53.95 -27.41
C ASN A 927 4.07 -52.83 -26.75
N PHE A 928 5.34 -52.70 -27.14
CA PHE A 928 6.24 -51.65 -26.66
C PHE A 928 5.97 -50.30 -27.35
N GLU A 929 5.74 -49.25 -26.56
CA GLU A 929 5.44 -47.90 -27.07
C GLU A 929 6.65 -46.96 -26.94
N LEU A 930 7.36 -46.72 -28.03
CA LEU A 930 8.61 -45.95 -28.02
C LEU A 930 8.41 -44.49 -27.60
N GLN A 931 7.33 -43.84 -28.07
CA GLN A 931 7.11 -42.41 -27.83
C GLN A 931 6.82 -42.10 -26.36
N LEU A 932 6.07 -42.96 -25.68
CA LEU A 932 5.73 -42.80 -24.27
C LEU A 932 6.99 -42.85 -23.38
N TRP A 933 7.86 -43.84 -23.61
CA TRP A 933 9.13 -43.97 -22.90
C TRP A 933 10.09 -42.82 -23.22
N ASN A 934 10.12 -42.35 -24.47
CA ASN A 934 10.92 -41.21 -24.87
C ASN A 934 10.49 -39.93 -24.13
N ASN A 935 9.18 -39.68 -24.05
CA ASN A 935 8.63 -38.55 -23.29
C ASN A 935 8.93 -38.66 -21.79
N TYR A 936 8.91 -39.86 -21.21
CA TYR A 936 9.34 -40.08 -19.82
C TYR A 936 10.80 -39.69 -19.58
N PHE A 937 11.74 -40.16 -20.42
CA PHE A 937 13.16 -39.81 -20.26
C PHE A 937 13.40 -38.32 -20.42
N HIS A 938 12.79 -37.68 -21.42
CA HIS A 938 12.89 -36.23 -21.58
C HIS A 938 12.29 -35.46 -20.39
N LEU A 939 11.18 -35.93 -19.82
CA LEU A 939 10.62 -35.35 -18.60
C LEU A 939 11.56 -35.50 -17.41
N ALA A 940 12.09 -36.70 -17.18
CA ALA A 940 12.96 -36.99 -16.04
C ALA A 940 14.27 -36.19 -16.11
N VAL A 941 14.86 -36.07 -17.30
CA VAL A 941 16.04 -35.22 -17.54
C VAL A 941 15.70 -33.74 -17.37
N ALA A 942 14.58 -33.26 -17.90
CA ALA A 942 14.14 -31.87 -17.70
C ALA A 942 13.90 -31.55 -16.21
N PHE A 943 13.33 -32.49 -15.45
CA PHE A 943 13.15 -32.37 -14.01
C PHE A 943 14.49 -32.27 -13.28
N LEU A 944 15.50 -33.05 -13.68
CA LEU A 944 16.81 -33.03 -13.03
C LEU A 944 17.61 -31.77 -13.36
N THR A 945 17.54 -31.31 -14.60
CA THR A 945 18.37 -30.21 -15.15
C THR A 945 17.81 -28.81 -14.90
N GLN A 946 16.62 -28.69 -14.32
CA GLN A 946 15.99 -27.41 -14.01
C GLN A 946 16.83 -26.54 -13.05
N ASP A 947 16.74 -25.21 -13.22
CA ASP A 947 17.51 -24.24 -12.42
C ASP A 947 17.18 -24.30 -10.92
N SER A 948 15.94 -24.64 -10.57
CA SER A 948 15.49 -24.69 -9.17
C SER A 948 16.16 -25.80 -8.35
N LEU A 949 16.71 -26.82 -9.01
CA LEU A 949 17.42 -27.95 -8.39
C LEU A 949 18.94 -27.86 -8.54
N GLN A 950 19.49 -26.84 -9.22
CA GLN A 950 20.94 -26.62 -9.30
C GLN A 950 21.45 -25.94 -8.03
N LEU A 951 21.55 -26.74 -6.96
CA LEU A 951 21.86 -26.28 -5.59
C LEU A 951 23.25 -25.62 -5.45
N GLU A 952 24.15 -25.89 -6.39
CA GLU A 952 25.47 -25.26 -6.50
C GLU A 952 25.42 -23.75 -6.80
N ASN A 953 24.35 -23.29 -7.45
CA ASN A 953 24.15 -21.86 -7.73
C ASN A 953 23.61 -21.10 -6.52
N PHE A 954 23.20 -21.82 -5.46
CA PHE A 954 22.69 -21.22 -4.24
C PHE A 954 23.79 -20.93 -3.22
N SER A 955 23.50 -20.00 -2.31
CA SER A 955 24.38 -19.74 -1.19
C SER A 955 24.54 -21.00 -0.31
N PRO A 956 25.72 -21.20 0.32
CA PRO A 956 25.96 -22.38 1.15
C PRO A 956 24.90 -22.60 2.24
N ALA A 957 24.43 -21.50 2.85
CA ALA A 957 23.38 -21.55 3.87
C ALA A 957 22.03 -22.06 3.31
N LYS A 958 21.63 -21.55 2.14
CA LYS A 958 20.40 -21.97 1.44
C LYS A 958 20.49 -23.43 1.01
N ARG A 959 21.61 -23.81 0.38
CA ARG A 959 21.88 -25.21 -0.04
C ARG A 959 21.78 -26.18 1.13
N ASN A 960 22.46 -25.90 2.24
CA ASN A 960 22.45 -26.78 3.42
C ASN A 960 21.05 -26.90 4.03
N SER A 961 20.27 -25.81 4.07
CA SER A 961 18.88 -25.85 4.54
C SER A 961 17.96 -26.69 3.65
N ILE A 962 18.12 -26.63 2.33
CA ILE A 962 17.32 -27.43 1.39
C ILE A 962 17.69 -28.91 1.51
N LEU A 963 18.99 -29.24 1.50
CA LEU A 963 19.48 -30.61 1.62
C LEU A 963 19.06 -31.26 2.95
N ALA A 964 19.09 -30.51 4.05
CA ALA A 964 18.65 -31.02 5.36
C ALA A 964 17.15 -31.36 5.39
N LYS A 965 16.33 -30.69 4.58
CA LYS A 965 14.87 -30.86 4.57
C LYS A 965 14.36 -31.84 3.51
N TYR A 966 14.86 -31.75 2.28
CA TYR A 966 14.35 -32.49 1.13
C TYR A 966 15.30 -33.58 0.62
N GLY A 967 16.57 -33.56 1.06
CA GLY A 967 17.63 -34.34 0.41
C GLY A 967 17.95 -33.82 -0.99
N ASP A 968 18.83 -34.52 -1.71
CA ASP A 968 19.08 -34.22 -3.13
C ASP A 968 18.11 -35.00 -4.02
N MET A 969 17.09 -34.30 -4.51
CA MET A 969 16.08 -34.87 -5.42
C MET A 969 16.68 -35.35 -6.75
N ARG A 970 17.82 -34.79 -7.18
CA ARG A 970 18.49 -35.15 -8.45
C ARG A 970 19.08 -36.55 -8.40
N ALA A 971 19.67 -36.93 -7.27
CA ALA A 971 20.20 -38.28 -7.06
C ALA A 971 19.08 -39.33 -7.13
N THR A 972 17.93 -39.05 -6.51
CA THR A 972 16.76 -39.94 -6.52
C THR A 972 16.21 -40.17 -7.92
N ILE A 973 15.95 -39.10 -8.69
CA ILE A 973 15.44 -39.26 -10.06
C ILE A 973 16.51 -39.86 -10.99
N GLY A 974 17.80 -39.56 -10.77
CA GLY A 974 18.90 -40.17 -11.51
C GLY A 974 18.99 -41.67 -11.32
N ALA A 975 18.74 -42.17 -10.10
CA ALA A 975 18.60 -43.59 -9.84
C ALA A 975 17.38 -44.18 -10.57
N SER A 976 16.22 -43.51 -10.56
CA SER A 976 15.04 -43.94 -11.33
C SER A 976 15.34 -44.01 -12.84
N ILE A 977 16.03 -43.02 -13.42
CA ILE A 977 16.42 -43.02 -14.84
C ILE A 977 17.33 -44.22 -15.15
N ARG A 978 18.33 -44.47 -14.29
CA ARG A 978 19.24 -45.62 -14.44
C ARG A 978 18.46 -46.94 -14.41
N ASP A 979 17.59 -47.13 -13.43
CA ASP A 979 16.84 -48.37 -13.26
C ASP A 979 15.86 -48.60 -14.43
N MET A 980 15.21 -47.53 -14.90
CA MET A 980 14.37 -47.52 -16.09
C MET A 980 15.15 -47.78 -17.38
N TRP A 981 16.40 -47.30 -17.48
CA TRP A 981 17.25 -47.59 -18.65
C TRP A 981 17.63 -49.07 -18.72
N TYR A 982 18.02 -49.68 -17.59
CA TYR A 982 18.38 -51.09 -17.56
C TYR A 982 17.20 -52.03 -17.77
N SER A 983 15.96 -51.61 -17.45
CA SER A 983 14.75 -52.43 -17.68
C SER A 983 14.39 -52.60 -19.16
N LEU A 984 14.86 -51.71 -20.06
CA LEU A 984 14.56 -51.74 -21.51
C LEU A 984 15.12 -52.95 -22.28
N GLY A 985 16.10 -53.67 -21.71
CA GLY A 985 16.69 -54.84 -22.35
C GLY A 985 17.25 -54.55 -23.76
N GLN A 986 16.75 -55.26 -24.78
CA GLN A 986 17.21 -55.12 -26.18
C GLN A 986 16.67 -53.87 -26.89
N ARG A 987 15.65 -53.18 -26.35
CA ARG A 987 15.02 -52.00 -26.98
C ARG A 987 15.86 -50.73 -26.88
N LYS A 988 16.95 -50.75 -26.12
CA LYS A 988 17.86 -49.61 -25.92
C LYS A 988 18.38 -49.00 -27.23
N ILE A 989 18.58 -49.81 -28.26
CA ILE A 989 19.07 -49.35 -29.57
C ILE A 989 18.11 -48.37 -30.25
N GLU A 990 16.79 -48.48 -30.01
CA GLU A 990 15.80 -47.57 -30.61
C GLU A 990 15.87 -46.15 -30.05
N PHE A 991 16.52 -45.98 -28.89
CA PHE A 991 16.76 -44.70 -28.24
C PHE A 991 18.11 -44.08 -28.61
N ILE A 992 19.05 -44.85 -29.19
CA ILE A 992 20.37 -44.38 -29.60
C ILE A 992 20.28 -43.93 -31.08
N PRO A 993 20.71 -42.71 -31.42
CA PRO A 993 21.49 -41.75 -30.63
C PRO A 993 20.66 -40.72 -29.82
N GLY A 994 19.34 -40.68 -29.99
CA GLY A 994 18.48 -39.60 -29.44
C GLY A 994 18.61 -39.34 -27.94
N MET A 995 18.87 -40.36 -27.12
CA MET A 995 19.02 -40.23 -25.66
C MET A 995 20.43 -39.85 -25.18
N VAL A 996 21.43 -39.82 -26.06
CA VAL A 996 22.81 -39.45 -25.69
C VAL A 996 22.87 -38.01 -25.17
N GLY A 997 22.23 -37.06 -25.85
CA GLY A 997 22.17 -35.66 -25.43
C GLY A 997 21.52 -35.46 -24.06
N PRO A 998 20.26 -35.90 -23.86
CA PRO A 998 19.59 -35.80 -22.55
C PRO A 998 20.37 -36.46 -21.40
N ILE A 999 20.97 -37.64 -21.64
CA ILE A 999 21.77 -38.31 -20.61
C ILE A 999 23.09 -37.56 -20.33
N LEU A 1000 23.67 -36.93 -21.36
CA LEU A 1000 24.82 -36.06 -21.17
C LEU A 1000 24.48 -34.84 -20.31
N GLU A 1001 23.38 -34.15 -20.60
CA GLU A 1001 22.91 -32.99 -19.84
C GLU A 1001 22.77 -33.29 -18.33
N MET A 1002 22.23 -34.46 -17.97
CA MET A 1002 22.12 -34.88 -16.56
C MET A 1002 23.46 -35.29 -15.94
N THR A 1003 24.36 -35.92 -16.69
CA THR A 1003 25.66 -36.33 -16.14
C THR A 1003 26.59 -35.15 -15.89
N LEU A 1004 26.43 -34.04 -16.62
CA LEU A 1004 27.22 -32.83 -16.45
C LEU A 1004 26.88 -32.03 -15.18
N VAL A 1005 25.74 -32.31 -14.54
CA VAL A 1005 25.34 -31.69 -13.27
C VAL A 1005 26.36 -32.02 -12.16
N PRO A 1006 26.84 -31.03 -11.37
CA PRO A 1006 27.87 -31.20 -10.35
C PRO A 1006 27.37 -31.85 -9.07
N GLU A 1007 26.90 -33.09 -9.19
CA GLU A 1007 26.51 -33.96 -8.08
C GLU A 1007 27.22 -35.32 -8.23
N LEU A 1008 27.95 -35.72 -7.19
CA LEU A 1008 28.90 -36.82 -7.27
C LEU A 1008 28.22 -38.19 -7.42
N GLU A 1009 27.16 -38.44 -6.65
CA GLU A 1009 26.51 -39.76 -6.61
C GLU A 1009 25.69 -40.00 -7.88
N LEU A 1010 25.05 -38.96 -8.41
CA LEU A 1010 24.40 -38.95 -9.72
C LEU A 1010 25.40 -39.28 -10.83
N ARG A 1011 26.55 -38.60 -10.88
CA ARG A 1011 27.60 -38.85 -11.88
C ARG A 1011 28.05 -40.31 -11.85
N LYS A 1012 28.41 -40.83 -10.68
CA LYS A 1012 28.82 -42.23 -10.53
C LYS A 1012 27.76 -43.23 -10.98
N SER A 1013 26.49 -42.93 -10.70
CA SER A 1013 25.35 -43.80 -11.03
C SER A 1013 24.99 -43.78 -12.52
N THR A 1014 25.24 -42.68 -13.22
CA THR A 1014 24.70 -42.42 -14.57
C THR A 1014 25.74 -42.48 -15.68
N ILE A 1015 27.01 -42.16 -15.41
CA ILE A 1015 28.12 -42.35 -16.38
C ILE A 1015 28.19 -43.80 -16.93
N PRO A 1016 27.97 -44.87 -16.14
CA PRO A 1016 27.95 -46.24 -16.67
C PRO A 1016 26.88 -46.50 -17.74
N ILE A 1017 25.86 -45.65 -17.85
CA ILE A 1017 24.84 -45.76 -18.92
C ILE A 1017 25.48 -45.55 -20.30
N PHE A 1018 26.49 -44.68 -20.42
CA PHE A 1018 27.22 -44.49 -21.68
C PHE A 1018 27.96 -45.75 -22.12
N PHE A 1019 28.58 -46.47 -21.18
CA PHE A 1019 29.19 -47.76 -21.48
C PHE A 1019 28.16 -48.78 -21.99
N ASP A 1020 26.98 -48.81 -21.36
CA ASP A 1020 25.90 -49.70 -21.80
C ASP A 1020 25.35 -49.32 -23.18
N MET A 1021 25.27 -48.02 -23.53
CA MET A 1021 24.94 -47.56 -24.88
C MET A 1021 25.95 -48.05 -25.93
N MET A 1022 27.25 -47.89 -25.64
CA MET A 1022 28.32 -48.38 -26.51
C MET A 1022 28.22 -49.90 -26.71
N LEU A 1023 28.02 -50.63 -25.62
CA LEU A 1023 27.87 -52.09 -25.65
C LEU A 1023 26.65 -52.54 -26.45
N CYS A 1024 25.52 -51.82 -26.35
CA CYS A 1024 24.32 -52.13 -27.11
C CYS A 1024 24.49 -51.93 -28.62
N GLU A 1025 25.10 -50.82 -29.04
CA GLU A 1025 25.35 -50.55 -30.46
C GLU A 1025 26.39 -51.51 -31.05
N HIS A 1026 27.46 -51.80 -30.29
CA HIS A 1026 28.51 -52.72 -30.71
C HIS A 1026 27.99 -54.14 -30.91
N ARG A 1027 27.12 -54.64 -30.02
CA ARG A 1027 26.50 -55.97 -30.14
C ARG A 1027 25.66 -56.14 -31.41
N LEU A 1028 25.10 -55.05 -31.95
CA LEU A 1028 24.21 -55.09 -33.12
C LEU A 1028 24.92 -54.76 -34.44
N THR A 1029 25.87 -53.81 -34.42
CA THR A 1029 26.50 -53.27 -35.64
C THR A 1029 27.99 -53.57 -35.75
N GLY A 1030 28.62 -54.11 -34.69
CA GLY A 1030 30.07 -54.33 -34.60
C GLY A 1030 30.90 -53.06 -34.36
N THR A 1031 30.28 -51.88 -34.35
CA THR A 1031 30.92 -50.57 -34.06
C THR A 1031 29.98 -49.73 -33.18
N PHE A 1032 30.41 -48.55 -32.73
CA PHE A 1032 29.54 -47.63 -31.97
C PHE A 1032 29.63 -46.19 -32.52
N SER A 1033 29.81 -46.05 -33.83
CA SER A 1033 30.04 -44.75 -34.47
C SER A 1033 28.86 -43.78 -34.31
N ARG A 1034 27.61 -44.25 -34.24
CA ARG A 1034 26.47 -43.34 -34.05
C ARG A 1034 26.48 -42.72 -32.66
N PHE A 1035 26.77 -43.53 -31.63
CA PHE A 1035 26.96 -43.06 -30.28
C PHE A 1035 28.14 -42.08 -30.17
N GLU A 1036 29.30 -42.46 -30.73
CA GLU A 1036 30.51 -41.63 -30.74
C GLU A 1036 30.27 -40.26 -31.40
N ASP A 1037 29.63 -40.24 -32.56
CA ASP A 1037 29.32 -39.02 -33.29
C ASP A 1037 28.39 -38.09 -32.51
N GLU A 1038 27.37 -38.65 -31.86
CA GLU A 1038 26.39 -37.86 -31.10
C GLU A 1038 27.00 -37.31 -29.81
N ILE A 1039 27.76 -38.13 -29.05
CA ILE A 1039 28.34 -37.67 -27.78
C ILE A 1039 29.37 -36.57 -28.00
N LEU A 1040 30.24 -36.70 -29.02
CA LEU A 1040 31.20 -35.64 -29.36
C LEU A 1040 30.48 -34.33 -29.77
N ARG A 1041 29.40 -34.45 -30.55
CA ARG A 1041 28.62 -33.28 -30.99
C ARG A 1041 27.92 -32.59 -29.83
N ARG A 1042 27.34 -33.36 -28.91
CA ARG A 1042 26.61 -32.84 -27.75
C ARG A 1042 27.55 -32.27 -26.71
N LEU A 1043 28.70 -32.90 -26.47
CA LEU A 1043 29.69 -32.43 -25.50
C LEU A 1043 30.23 -31.05 -25.85
N ASP A 1044 30.49 -30.80 -27.14
CA ASP A 1044 30.87 -29.48 -27.65
C ASP A 1044 29.83 -28.40 -27.25
N SER A 1045 28.55 -28.66 -27.57
CA SER A 1045 27.45 -27.74 -27.28
C SER A 1045 27.23 -27.52 -25.78
N GLU A 1046 27.27 -28.58 -24.97
CA GLU A 1046 26.98 -28.50 -23.54
C GLU A 1046 28.11 -27.83 -22.74
N VAL A 1047 29.38 -28.09 -23.08
CA VAL A 1047 30.52 -27.46 -22.39
C VAL A 1047 30.65 -25.99 -22.79
N GLU A 1048 30.37 -25.65 -24.05
CA GLU A 1048 30.22 -24.25 -24.48
C GLU A 1048 29.08 -23.55 -23.72
N GLY A 1049 27.98 -24.26 -23.47
CA GLY A 1049 26.85 -23.79 -22.65
C GLY A 1049 27.16 -23.58 -21.17
N GLY A 1050 28.41 -23.78 -20.74
CA GLY A 1050 28.84 -23.55 -19.36
C GLY A 1050 28.66 -24.74 -18.42
N ARG A 1051 28.41 -25.94 -18.94
CA ARG A 1051 28.32 -27.18 -18.16
C ARG A 1051 29.65 -27.94 -18.18
N GLY A 1052 29.82 -28.92 -17.29
CA GLY A 1052 31.05 -29.71 -17.17
C GLY A 1052 32.14 -29.04 -16.33
N ASP A 1053 32.96 -29.88 -15.69
CA ASP A 1053 34.07 -29.48 -14.82
C ASP A 1053 35.20 -30.53 -14.88
N GLU A 1054 36.34 -30.22 -14.28
CA GLU A 1054 37.48 -31.14 -14.22
C GLU A 1054 37.13 -32.45 -13.48
N GLN A 1055 36.31 -32.37 -12.44
CA GLN A 1055 35.86 -33.55 -11.69
C GLN A 1055 35.07 -34.53 -12.59
N TYR A 1056 34.21 -34.01 -13.47
CA TYR A 1056 33.46 -34.80 -14.43
C TYR A 1056 34.40 -35.51 -15.40
N MET A 1057 35.39 -34.81 -15.96
CA MET A 1057 36.38 -35.42 -16.85
C MET A 1057 37.12 -36.58 -16.16
N GLN A 1058 37.57 -36.39 -14.91
CA GLN A 1058 38.23 -37.45 -14.15
C GLN A 1058 37.31 -38.63 -13.85
N LEU A 1059 36.05 -38.38 -13.48
CA LEU A 1059 35.06 -39.43 -13.23
C LEU A 1059 34.68 -40.19 -14.50
N PHE A 1060 34.45 -39.48 -15.61
CA PHE A 1060 34.15 -40.05 -16.91
C PHE A 1060 35.28 -40.98 -17.38
N LYS A 1061 36.52 -40.48 -17.31
CA LYS A 1061 37.72 -41.26 -17.62
C LYS A 1061 37.82 -42.50 -16.75
N SER A 1062 37.82 -42.34 -15.42
CA SER A 1062 38.04 -43.45 -14.48
C SER A 1062 36.96 -44.54 -14.56
N ILE A 1063 35.68 -44.16 -14.61
CA ILE A 1063 34.55 -45.11 -14.63
C ILE A 1063 34.51 -45.86 -15.97
N LEU A 1064 34.56 -45.15 -17.10
CA LEU A 1064 34.45 -45.81 -18.41
C LEU A 1064 35.66 -46.67 -18.74
N LEU A 1065 36.89 -46.27 -18.37
CA LEU A 1065 38.07 -47.13 -18.48
C LEU A 1065 37.89 -48.42 -17.69
N SER A 1066 37.45 -48.32 -16.43
CA SER A 1066 37.18 -49.49 -15.59
C SER A 1066 36.13 -50.42 -16.22
N CYS A 1067 35.07 -49.88 -16.82
CA CYS A 1067 34.05 -50.67 -17.50
C CYS A 1067 34.58 -51.31 -18.78
N CYS A 1068 35.32 -50.58 -19.62
CA CYS A 1068 35.88 -51.10 -20.87
C CYS A 1068 36.92 -52.21 -20.62
N GLN A 1069 37.78 -52.04 -19.61
CA GLN A 1069 38.79 -53.05 -19.26
C GLN A 1069 38.18 -54.36 -18.74
N SER A 1070 36.97 -54.31 -18.18
CA SER A 1070 36.23 -55.50 -17.77
C SER A 1070 35.63 -56.28 -18.95
N HIS A 1071 35.58 -55.69 -20.15
CA HIS A 1071 34.97 -56.28 -21.35
C HIS A 1071 35.97 -56.43 -22.51
N PRO A 1072 36.44 -57.66 -22.82
CA PRO A 1072 37.54 -57.88 -23.78
C PRO A 1072 37.29 -57.34 -25.19
N GLU A 1073 36.05 -57.41 -25.69
CA GLU A 1073 35.68 -57.01 -27.05
C GLU A 1073 35.71 -55.48 -27.26
N LEU A 1074 35.39 -54.74 -26.19
CA LEU A 1074 35.32 -53.27 -26.20
C LEU A 1074 36.52 -52.62 -25.52
N ALA A 1075 37.47 -53.39 -24.99
CA ALA A 1075 38.60 -52.86 -24.25
C ALA A 1075 39.41 -51.86 -25.09
N LYS A 1076 39.91 -52.27 -26.26
CA LYS A 1076 40.70 -51.36 -27.12
C LYS A 1076 39.88 -50.23 -27.75
N PRO A 1077 38.76 -50.49 -28.45
CA PRO A 1077 37.94 -49.41 -29.02
C PRO A 1077 37.42 -48.44 -27.96
N GLY A 1078 37.07 -48.94 -26.78
CA GLY A 1078 36.63 -48.13 -25.64
C GLY A 1078 37.75 -47.31 -25.00
N GLU A 1079 38.96 -47.85 -24.87
CA GLU A 1079 40.13 -47.09 -24.39
C GLU A 1079 40.49 -45.93 -25.32
N ASP A 1080 40.48 -46.16 -26.63
CA ASP A 1080 40.70 -45.10 -27.62
C ASP A 1080 39.61 -44.02 -27.58
N PHE A 1081 38.35 -44.43 -27.43
CA PHE A 1081 37.22 -43.52 -27.27
C PHE A 1081 37.31 -42.69 -25.97
N VAL A 1082 37.64 -43.32 -24.83
CA VAL A 1082 37.78 -42.60 -23.56
C VAL A 1082 38.94 -41.61 -23.62
N ARG A 1083 40.04 -41.97 -24.28
CA ARG A 1083 41.16 -41.05 -24.54
C ARG A 1083 40.72 -39.86 -25.40
N LEU A 1084 40.03 -40.12 -26.51
CA LEU A 1084 39.49 -39.09 -27.41
C LEU A 1084 38.58 -38.10 -26.68
N VAL A 1085 37.61 -38.59 -25.90
CA VAL A 1085 36.66 -37.73 -25.16
C VAL A 1085 37.35 -37.00 -24.01
N SER A 1086 38.32 -37.61 -23.34
CA SER A 1086 39.09 -36.93 -22.28
C SER A 1086 39.91 -35.77 -22.85
N GLU A 1087 40.59 -35.99 -23.98
CA GLU A 1087 41.34 -34.94 -24.68
C GLU A 1087 40.39 -33.82 -25.16
N LEU A 1088 39.22 -34.16 -25.69
CA LEU A 1088 38.21 -33.17 -26.08
C LEU A 1088 37.75 -32.34 -24.88
N LEU A 1089 37.43 -32.98 -23.75
CA LEU A 1089 37.00 -32.30 -22.52
C LEU A 1089 38.06 -31.35 -21.99
N GLU A 1090 39.33 -31.77 -21.97
CA GLU A 1090 40.45 -30.93 -21.54
C GLU A 1090 40.54 -29.66 -22.40
N ARG A 1091 40.49 -29.80 -23.73
CA ARG A 1091 40.54 -28.66 -24.65
C ARG A 1091 39.30 -27.76 -24.56
N LEU A 1092 38.11 -28.32 -24.37
CA LEU A 1092 36.88 -27.55 -24.21
C LEU A 1092 36.85 -26.78 -22.88
N LEU A 1093 37.35 -27.38 -21.79
CA LEU A 1093 37.48 -26.73 -20.49
C LEU A 1093 38.52 -25.58 -20.55
N ASP A 1094 39.65 -25.80 -21.22
CA ASP A 1094 40.64 -24.75 -21.50
C ASP A 1094 40.02 -23.59 -22.30
N TYR A 1095 39.29 -23.92 -23.38
CA TYR A 1095 38.58 -22.94 -24.20
C TYR A 1095 37.58 -22.13 -23.37
N ARG A 1096 36.78 -22.78 -22.52
CA ARG A 1096 35.81 -22.12 -21.64
C ARG A 1096 36.48 -21.22 -20.61
N ALA A 1097 37.56 -21.66 -19.97
CA ALA A 1097 38.28 -20.88 -18.96
C ALA A 1097 38.77 -19.55 -19.56
N VAL A 1098 39.28 -19.62 -20.80
CA VAL A 1098 39.81 -18.46 -21.51
C VAL A 1098 38.73 -17.55 -22.09
N MET A 1099 37.62 -18.09 -22.60
CA MET A 1099 36.52 -17.28 -23.15
C MET A 1099 35.75 -16.49 -22.09
N ASN A 1100 35.76 -16.93 -20.83
CA ASN A 1100 35.17 -16.19 -19.71
C ASN A 1100 36.06 -15.08 -19.15
N ASP A 1101 37.33 -15.03 -19.55
CA ASP A 1101 38.31 -14.06 -19.04
C ASP A 1101 38.33 -12.81 -19.93
N GLU A 1102 38.55 -11.62 -19.35
CA GLU A 1102 38.64 -10.36 -20.12
C GLU A 1102 39.88 -10.32 -21.05
N ASN A 1103 40.83 -11.25 -20.86
CA ASN A 1103 42.07 -11.39 -21.64
C ASN A 1103 41.84 -12.07 -22.99
N LYS A 1104 41.24 -11.28 -23.86
CA LYS A 1104 40.87 -11.48 -25.27
C LYS A 1104 41.91 -12.10 -26.22
N THR A 1105 43.21 -12.05 -25.92
CA THR A 1105 44.29 -12.57 -26.77
C THR A 1105 44.43 -14.09 -26.70
N TYR A 1106 44.15 -14.71 -25.55
CA TYR A 1106 44.22 -16.16 -25.40
C TYR A 1106 43.07 -16.88 -26.11
N SER A 1107 41.93 -16.20 -26.30
CA SER A 1107 40.74 -16.72 -26.97
C SER A 1107 41.03 -17.23 -28.38
N MET A 1108 41.87 -16.51 -29.15
CA MET A 1108 42.26 -16.94 -30.51
C MET A 1108 43.09 -18.22 -30.47
N SER A 1109 44.10 -18.30 -29.61
CA SER A 1109 44.98 -19.48 -29.51
C SER A 1109 44.22 -20.71 -29.05
N CYS A 1110 43.31 -20.58 -28.08
CA CYS A 1110 42.46 -21.70 -27.64
C CYS A 1110 41.51 -22.15 -28.76
N THR A 1111 40.92 -21.21 -29.50
CA THR A 1111 40.05 -21.54 -30.63
C THR A 1111 40.81 -22.30 -31.71
N VAL A 1112 42.05 -21.88 -32.01
CA VAL A 1112 42.93 -22.57 -32.97
C VAL A 1112 43.32 -23.97 -32.47
N ASN A 1113 43.63 -24.13 -31.18
CA ASN A 1113 43.94 -25.45 -30.61
C ASN A 1113 42.75 -26.42 -30.75
N LEU A 1114 41.54 -25.93 -30.48
CA LEU A 1114 40.32 -26.70 -30.65
C LEU A 1114 40.02 -27.01 -32.12
N LEU A 1115 40.29 -26.04 -33.01
CA LEU A 1115 40.19 -26.20 -34.45
C LEU A 1115 41.13 -27.30 -34.97
N ASN A 1116 42.39 -27.29 -34.53
CA ASN A 1116 43.38 -28.30 -34.89
C ASN A 1116 42.96 -29.69 -34.39
N PHE A 1117 42.41 -29.78 -33.18
CA PHE A 1117 41.88 -31.03 -32.66
C PHE A 1117 40.73 -31.58 -33.51
N TYR A 1118 39.75 -30.75 -33.91
CA TYR A 1118 38.67 -31.22 -34.80
C TYR A 1118 39.15 -31.61 -36.20
N LYS A 1119 40.26 -31.01 -36.66
CA LYS A 1119 40.93 -31.41 -37.89
C LYS A 1119 41.62 -32.77 -37.75
N GLU A 1120 42.25 -33.05 -36.61
CA GLU A 1120 42.89 -34.34 -36.32
C GLU A 1120 41.87 -35.49 -36.26
N ILE A 1121 40.65 -35.22 -35.79
CA ILE A 1121 39.55 -36.22 -35.70
C ILE A 1121 38.72 -36.29 -36.99
N ASP A 1122 39.09 -35.50 -38.01
CA ASP A 1122 38.38 -35.41 -39.30
C ASP A 1122 36.87 -35.08 -39.17
N ARG A 1123 36.52 -34.21 -38.22
CA ARG A 1123 35.12 -33.77 -37.99
C ARG A 1123 34.85 -32.41 -38.64
N GLN A 1124 34.65 -32.44 -39.95
CA GLN A 1124 34.53 -31.24 -40.79
C GLN A 1124 33.44 -30.26 -40.34
N ALA A 1125 32.26 -30.73 -39.93
CA ALA A 1125 31.16 -29.84 -39.51
C ALA A 1125 31.51 -28.98 -38.29
N MET A 1126 32.19 -29.56 -37.28
CA MET A 1126 32.63 -28.84 -36.08
C MET A 1126 33.82 -27.95 -36.39
N TYR A 1127 34.76 -28.43 -37.20
CA TYR A 1127 35.87 -27.64 -37.70
C TYR A 1127 35.38 -26.34 -38.37
N ILE A 1128 34.39 -26.43 -39.28
CA ILE A 1128 33.82 -25.25 -39.95
C ILE A 1128 33.14 -24.32 -38.94
N ARG A 1129 32.38 -24.84 -37.97
CA ARG A 1129 31.72 -24.01 -36.94
C ARG A 1129 32.74 -23.18 -36.14
N TYR A 1130 33.83 -23.79 -35.70
CA TYR A 1130 34.89 -23.09 -34.95
C TYR A 1130 35.71 -22.14 -35.83
N LEU A 1131 35.85 -22.44 -37.11
CA LEU A 1131 36.48 -21.55 -38.10
C LEU A 1131 35.70 -20.25 -38.26
N TYR A 1132 34.36 -20.29 -38.26
CA TYR A 1132 33.54 -19.08 -38.25
C TYR A 1132 33.62 -18.31 -36.93
N LYS A 1133 33.64 -19.00 -35.77
CA LYS A 1133 33.87 -18.35 -34.47
C LYS A 1133 35.22 -17.62 -34.45
N LEU A 1134 36.26 -18.24 -35.01
CA LEU A 1134 37.59 -17.64 -35.11
C LEU A 1134 37.60 -16.44 -36.05
N LYS A 1135 36.92 -16.52 -37.19
CA LYS A 1135 36.73 -15.39 -38.11
C LYS A 1135 36.02 -14.22 -37.43
N ASP A 1136 34.93 -14.47 -36.70
CA ASP A 1136 34.18 -13.43 -35.99
C ASP A 1136 35.06 -12.78 -34.88
N LEU A 1137 35.89 -13.58 -34.20
CA LEU A 1137 36.93 -13.06 -33.32
C LEU A 1137 37.90 -12.16 -34.09
N HIS A 1138 38.52 -12.62 -35.18
CA HIS A 1138 39.47 -11.80 -35.95
C HIS A 1138 38.89 -10.46 -36.41
N ILE A 1139 37.64 -10.45 -36.89
CA ILE A 1139 36.96 -9.23 -37.32
C ILE A 1139 36.75 -8.27 -36.14
N SER A 1140 36.41 -8.80 -34.95
CA SER A 1140 36.23 -7.96 -33.75
C SER A 1140 37.50 -7.25 -33.29
N TYR A 1141 38.69 -7.74 -33.68
CA TYR A 1141 39.99 -7.10 -33.42
C TYR A 1141 40.58 -6.42 -34.67
N GLU A 1142 39.79 -6.24 -35.73
CA GLU A 1142 40.25 -5.62 -36.99
C GLU A 1142 41.40 -6.40 -37.67
N ASN A 1143 41.59 -7.67 -37.32
CA ASN A 1143 42.56 -8.58 -37.93
C ASN A 1143 41.98 -9.18 -39.23
N TYR A 1144 41.66 -8.32 -40.20
CA TYR A 1144 40.97 -8.72 -41.42
C TYR A 1144 41.76 -9.71 -42.29
N THR A 1145 43.10 -9.67 -42.24
CA THR A 1145 43.97 -10.62 -42.96
C THR A 1145 43.78 -12.05 -42.46
N GLU A 1146 43.81 -12.26 -41.15
CA GLU A 1146 43.56 -13.55 -40.52
C GLU A 1146 42.09 -13.97 -40.66
N GLY A 1147 41.16 -13.02 -40.61
CA GLY A 1147 39.73 -13.24 -40.93
C GLY A 1147 39.50 -13.73 -42.37
N ALA A 1148 40.31 -13.27 -43.32
CA ALA A 1148 40.29 -13.74 -44.70
C ALA A 1148 40.91 -15.15 -44.84
N TYR A 1149 42.07 -15.39 -44.21
CA TYR A 1149 42.71 -16.71 -44.22
C TYR A 1149 41.86 -17.79 -43.55
N THR A 1150 41.16 -17.45 -42.47
CA THR A 1150 40.22 -18.38 -41.83
C THR A 1150 39.12 -18.80 -42.79
N LEU A 1151 38.42 -17.87 -43.45
CA LEU A 1151 37.43 -18.21 -44.49
C LEU A 1151 38.04 -18.99 -45.66
N LEU A 1152 39.28 -18.70 -46.04
CA LEU A 1152 39.98 -19.44 -47.09
C LEU A 1152 40.16 -20.93 -46.72
N LEU A 1153 40.40 -21.24 -45.44
CA LEU A 1153 40.46 -22.63 -44.96
C LEU A 1153 39.12 -23.36 -45.18
N HIS A 1154 37.99 -22.68 -45.05
CA HIS A 1154 36.68 -23.27 -45.36
C HIS A 1154 36.48 -23.42 -46.88
N ALA A 1155 36.81 -22.39 -47.66
CA ALA A 1155 36.67 -22.43 -49.10
C ALA A 1155 37.55 -23.52 -49.77
N ARG A 1156 38.68 -23.88 -49.16
CA ARG A 1156 39.54 -25.01 -49.60
C ARG A 1156 38.90 -26.38 -49.40
N LEU A 1157 37.94 -26.52 -48.48
CA LEU A 1157 37.18 -27.76 -48.30
C LEU A 1157 36.10 -27.94 -49.38
N LEU A 1158 35.73 -26.86 -50.08
CA LEU A 1158 34.70 -26.86 -51.11
C LEU A 1158 35.30 -27.15 -52.50
N ALA A 1159 34.64 -28.01 -53.26
CA ALA A 1159 34.95 -28.24 -54.67
C ALA A 1159 34.21 -27.23 -55.57
N TRP A 1160 34.73 -26.98 -56.77
CA TRP A 1160 34.03 -26.25 -57.83
C TRP A 1160 32.99 -27.18 -58.50
N SER A 1161 32.00 -27.63 -57.73
CA SER A 1161 30.95 -28.56 -58.17
C SER A 1161 29.55 -28.00 -57.95
N GLU A 1162 28.59 -28.49 -58.75
CA GLU A 1162 27.16 -28.20 -58.61
C GLU A 1162 26.47 -29.14 -57.58
N GLU A 1163 27.24 -29.90 -56.79
CA GLU A 1163 26.71 -30.78 -55.76
C GLU A 1163 26.01 -29.98 -54.65
N SER A 1164 24.95 -30.58 -54.09
CA SER A 1164 24.20 -29.96 -53.00
C SER A 1164 25.06 -29.82 -51.74
N ASN A 1165 24.94 -28.67 -51.07
CA ASN A 1165 25.62 -28.43 -49.80
C ASN A 1165 25.06 -29.35 -48.71
N ALA A 1166 25.83 -30.35 -48.30
CA ALA A 1166 25.45 -31.27 -47.23
C ALA A 1166 25.70 -30.70 -45.81
N ALA A 1167 26.50 -29.63 -45.69
CA ALA A 1167 26.85 -29.02 -44.41
C ALA A 1167 25.88 -27.88 -44.04
N PRO A 1168 25.32 -27.87 -42.81
CA PRO A 1168 24.55 -26.74 -42.30
C PRO A 1168 25.49 -25.59 -41.95
N VAL A 1169 25.80 -24.75 -42.93
CA VAL A 1169 26.60 -23.53 -42.73
C VAL A 1169 25.67 -22.39 -42.29
N PRO A 1170 26.04 -21.55 -41.30
CA PRO A 1170 25.34 -20.29 -41.06
C PRO A 1170 25.48 -19.42 -42.32
N ALA A 1171 24.40 -19.31 -43.09
CA ALA A 1171 24.42 -18.52 -44.30
C ALA A 1171 24.80 -17.06 -43.97
N PRO A 1172 25.75 -16.45 -44.68
CA PRO A 1172 25.89 -15.00 -44.66
C PRO A 1172 24.59 -14.43 -45.24
N GLN A 1173 23.82 -13.68 -44.44
CA GLN A 1173 22.78 -12.77 -44.93
C GLN A 1173 21.65 -13.41 -45.77
N GLY A 1174 21.01 -14.46 -45.28
CA GLY A 1174 19.65 -14.83 -45.74
C GLY A 1174 19.51 -15.30 -47.19
N LEU A 1175 20.59 -15.65 -47.88
CA LEU A 1175 20.57 -16.25 -49.22
C LEU A 1175 20.67 -17.78 -49.11
N HIS A 1176 19.64 -18.49 -49.62
CA HIS A 1176 19.66 -19.94 -49.79
C HIS A 1176 20.62 -20.32 -50.94
N LEU A 1177 21.90 -20.54 -50.61
CA LEU A 1177 22.92 -21.00 -51.56
C LEU A 1177 22.86 -22.54 -51.65
N HIS A 1178 22.43 -23.06 -52.80
CA HIS A 1178 22.09 -24.48 -52.96
C HIS A 1178 23.27 -25.37 -53.37
N THR A 1179 24.31 -24.83 -54.02
CA THR A 1179 25.47 -25.60 -54.52
C THR A 1179 26.80 -25.23 -53.87
N GLN A 1180 27.74 -26.18 -53.81
CA GLN A 1180 29.08 -25.97 -53.24
C GLN A 1180 29.86 -24.87 -53.95
N ARG A 1181 29.74 -24.80 -55.28
CA ARG A 1181 30.31 -23.72 -56.09
C ARG A 1181 29.78 -22.35 -55.68
N GLN A 1182 28.47 -22.16 -55.57
CA GLN A 1182 27.87 -20.86 -55.22
C GLN A 1182 28.32 -20.39 -53.83
N LEU A 1183 28.44 -21.33 -52.89
CA LEU A 1183 28.97 -21.04 -51.55
C LEU A 1183 30.45 -20.63 -51.62
N LYS A 1184 31.27 -21.34 -52.41
CA LYS A 1184 32.68 -21.02 -52.59
C LYS A 1184 32.89 -19.66 -53.23
N GLU A 1185 32.09 -19.31 -54.23
CA GLU A 1185 32.08 -18.00 -54.90
C GLU A 1185 31.70 -16.86 -53.94
N ALA A 1186 30.66 -17.05 -53.12
CA ALA A 1186 30.26 -16.08 -52.11
C ALA A 1186 31.36 -15.88 -51.05
N LEU A 1187 32.01 -16.97 -50.62
CA LEU A 1187 33.15 -16.90 -49.70
C LEU A 1187 34.33 -16.16 -50.30
N TYR A 1188 34.68 -16.42 -51.56
CA TYR A 1188 35.78 -15.74 -52.23
C TYR A 1188 35.54 -14.24 -52.35
N ASN A 1189 34.31 -13.81 -52.66
CA ASN A 1189 33.96 -12.38 -52.66
C ASN A 1189 34.13 -11.74 -51.27
N GLN A 1190 33.68 -12.41 -50.21
CA GLN A 1190 33.87 -11.94 -48.84
C GLN A 1190 35.35 -11.90 -48.42
N ILE A 1191 36.15 -12.89 -48.84
CA ILE A 1191 37.59 -12.96 -48.59
C ILE A 1191 38.32 -11.79 -49.28
N ILE A 1192 37.95 -11.46 -50.52
CA ILE A 1192 38.52 -10.32 -51.26
C ILE A 1192 38.26 -9.00 -50.50
N GLU A 1193 37.05 -8.81 -49.97
CA GLU A 1193 36.71 -7.62 -49.19
C GLU A 1193 37.55 -7.51 -47.91
N TYR A 1194 37.76 -8.63 -47.18
CA TYR A 1194 38.60 -8.62 -45.99
C TYR A 1194 40.09 -8.44 -46.31
N PHE A 1195 40.60 -9.01 -47.40
CA PHE A 1195 41.97 -8.73 -47.83
C PHE A 1195 42.17 -7.28 -48.27
N ASP A 1196 41.15 -6.62 -48.83
CA ASP A 1196 41.20 -5.18 -49.11
C ASP A 1196 41.30 -4.36 -47.82
N GLN A 1197 40.47 -4.66 -46.82
CA GLN A 1197 40.49 -4.00 -45.52
C GLN A 1197 41.80 -4.25 -44.76
N GLY A 1198 42.33 -5.47 -44.83
CA GLY A 1198 43.62 -5.87 -44.27
C GLY A 1198 44.84 -5.41 -45.07
N LYS A 1199 44.63 -4.75 -46.22
CA LYS A 1199 45.66 -4.25 -47.14
C LYS A 1199 46.59 -5.35 -47.71
N MET A 1200 46.18 -6.61 -47.73
CA MET A 1200 46.92 -7.74 -48.33
C MET A 1200 46.44 -8.00 -49.76
N TRP A 1201 46.67 -7.02 -50.63
CA TRP A 1201 46.12 -6.97 -51.98
C TRP A 1201 46.69 -8.03 -52.94
N GLU A 1202 47.88 -8.55 -52.68
CA GLU A 1202 48.51 -9.61 -53.46
C GLU A 1202 47.70 -10.90 -53.43
N GLU A 1203 47.22 -11.29 -52.24
CA GLU A 1203 46.36 -12.46 -52.05
C GLU A 1203 44.96 -12.22 -52.64
N ALA A 1204 44.44 -10.99 -52.52
CA ALA A 1204 43.18 -10.61 -53.17
C ALA A 1204 43.24 -10.77 -54.70
N ILE A 1205 44.35 -10.37 -55.32
CA ILE A 1205 44.60 -10.55 -56.76
C ILE A 1205 44.65 -12.04 -57.12
N HIS A 1206 45.27 -12.88 -56.28
CA HIS A 1206 45.33 -14.32 -56.54
C HIS A 1206 43.92 -14.95 -56.60
N ILE A 1207 43.05 -14.61 -55.66
CA ILE A 1207 41.66 -15.09 -55.63
C ILE A 1207 40.84 -14.49 -56.78
N CYS A 1208 41.05 -13.22 -57.14
CA CYS A 1208 40.45 -12.62 -58.33
C CYS A 1208 40.80 -13.40 -59.60
N LYS A 1209 42.05 -13.85 -59.77
CA LYS A 1209 42.46 -14.65 -60.93
C LYS A 1209 41.78 -16.01 -60.97
N GLU A 1210 41.65 -16.69 -59.83
CA GLU A 1210 40.91 -17.94 -59.75
C GLU A 1210 39.42 -17.74 -60.11
N LEU A 1211 38.77 -16.69 -59.59
CA LEU A 1211 37.40 -16.35 -59.97
C LEU A 1211 37.26 -16.01 -61.46
N ALA A 1212 38.21 -15.25 -62.00
CA ALA A 1212 38.23 -14.89 -63.41
C ALA A 1212 38.34 -16.13 -64.31
N GLU A 1213 39.22 -17.08 -63.97
CA GLU A 1213 39.34 -18.36 -64.68
C GLU A 1213 38.03 -19.16 -64.62
N GLN A 1214 37.35 -19.18 -63.46
CA GLN A 1214 36.05 -19.84 -63.34
C GLN A 1214 34.98 -19.16 -64.21
N TYR A 1215 34.87 -17.83 -64.16
CA TYR A 1215 33.89 -17.09 -64.96
C TYR A 1215 34.13 -17.19 -66.46
N GLU A 1216 35.39 -17.23 -66.90
CA GLU A 1216 35.76 -17.35 -68.31
C GLU A 1216 35.63 -18.78 -68.84
N SER A 1217 36.13 -19.78 -68.10
CA SER A 1217 36.32 -21.15 -68.60
C SER A 1217 35.22 -22.14 -68.22
N HIS A 1218 34.50 -21.89 -67.13
CA HIS A 1218 33.52 -22.85 -66.58
C HIS A 1218 32.09 -22.33 -66.56
N VAL A 1219 31.87 -21.07 -66.15
CA VAL A 1219 30.53 -20.48 -65.98
C VAL A 1219 30.08 -19.70 -67.21
N PHE A 1220 31.03 -19.12 -67.94
CA PHE A 1220 30.81 -18.18 -69.03
C PHE A 1220 30.01 -16.93 -68.62
N ASP A 1221 30.21 -16.46 -67.38
CA ASP A 1221 29.60 -15.23 -66.85
C ASP A 1221 30.55 -14.04 -67.01
N TYR A 1222 30.47 -13.40 -68.18
CA TYR A 1222 31.37 -12.31 -68.53
C TYR A 1222 31.05 -10.98 -67.82
N GLU A 1223 29.85 -10.83 -67.24
CA GLU A 1223 29.50 -9.63 -66.47
C GLU A 1223 30.26 -9.64 -65.14
N MET A 1224 30.20 -10.76 -64.42
CA MET A 1224 30.98 -10.95 -63.19
C MET A 1224 32.49 -10.96 -63.46
N LEU A 1225 32.93 -11.50 -64.60
CA LEU A 1225 34.33 -11.42 -65.03
C LEU A 1225 34.82 -9.97 -65.16
N SER A 1226 34.02 -9.10 -65.80
CA SER A 1226 34.35 -7.67 -65.94
C SER A 1226 34.57 -7.01 -64.58
N ASP A 1227 33.68 -7.29 -63.62
CA ASP A 1227 33.76 -6.73 -62.27
C ASP A 1227 35.00 -7.20 -61.50
N ILE A 1228 35.36 -8.49 -61.61
CA ILE A 1228 36.56 -9.04 -60.98
C ILE A 1228 37.84 -8.45 -61.60
N LEU A 1229 37.92 -8.32 -62.93
CA LEU A 1229 39.07 -7.70 -63.59
C LEU A 1229 39.23 -6.22 -63.20
N GLN A 1230 38.13 -5.49 -63.02
CA GLN A 1230 38.18 -4.12 -62.49
C GLN A 1230 38.68 -4.07 -61.04
N ARG A 1231 38.29 -5.03 -60.19
CA ARG A 1231 38.82 -5.17 -58.83
C ARG A 1231 40.31 -5.50 -58.85
N GLU A 1232 40.76 -6.40 -59.71
CA GLU A 1232 42.18 -6.74 -59.88
C GLU A 1232 43.01 -5.51 -60.26
N ALA A 1233 42.55 -4.74 -61.26
CA ALA A 1233 43.20 -3.50 -61.67
C ALA A 1233 43.32 -2.48 -60.51
N LYS A 1234 42.27 -2.33 -59.70
CA LYS A 1234 42.29 -1.47 -58.51
C LYS A 1234 43.31 -1.93 -57.47
N PHE A 1235 43.48 -3.23 -57.27
CA PHE A 1235 44.46 -3.76 -56.33
C PHE A 1235 45.91 -3.53 -56.77
N TYR A 1236 46.23 -3.72 -58.06
CA TYR A 1236 47.55 -3.35 -58.59
C TYR A 1236 47.85 -1.86 -58.37
N GLU A 1237 46.86 -1.00 -58.59
CA GLU A 1237 47.00 0.44 -58.35
C GLU A 1237 47.24 0.75 -56.86
N LYS A 1238 46.50 0.11 -55.96
CA LYS A 1238 46.65 0.27 -54.51
C LYS A 1238 48.04 -0.15 -54.03
N ILE A 1239 48.57 -1.29 -54.48
CA ILE A 1239 49.92 -1.77 -54.11
C ILE A 1239 51.00 -0.73 -54.49
N LEU A 1240 50.88 -0.11 -55.66
CA LEU A 1240 51.88 0.85 -56.14
C LEU A 1240 51.74 2.24 -55.52
N LYS A 1241 50.52 2.70 -55.25
CA LYS A 1241 50.23 4.11 -54.87
C LYS A 1241 49.97 4.34 -53.38
N VAL A 1242 49.55 3.32 -52.64
CA VAL A 1242 49.15 3.46 -51.23
C VAL A 1242 50.25 2.92 -50.31
N LEU A 1243 50.69 3.74 -49.35
CA LEU A 1243 51.74 3.37 -48.39
C LEU A 1243 51.27 2.26 -47.43
N ARG A 1244 52.01 1.15 -47.37
CA ARG A 1244 51.78 0.03 -46.41
C ARG A 1244 52.84 0.08 -45.29
N PRO A 1245 52.44 0.13 -44.00
CA PRO A 1245 53.38 -0.01 -42.88
C PRO A 1245 54.06 -1.38 -42.88
N SER A 1246 55.35 -1.45 -42.54
CA SER A 1246 56.05 -2.72 -42.32
C SER A 1246 55.57 -3.38 -41.02
N PRO A 1247 55.30 -4.70 -41.00
CA PRO A 1247 54.94 -5.39 -39.77
C PRO A 1247 56.16 -5.56 -38.85
N ASP A 1248 55.96 -5.32 -37.55
CA ASP A 1248 56.93 -5.60 -36.50
C ASP A 1248 56.58 -6.91 -35.80
N TYR A 1249 57.57 -7.79 -35.58
CA TYR A 1249 57.38 -9.09 -34.94
C TYR A 1249 58.06 -9.13 -33.58
N PHE A 1250 57.33 -9.58 -32.55
CA PHE A 1250 57.82 -9.71 -31.18
C PHE A 1250 57.67 -11.16 -30.69
N ALA A 1251 58.71 -11.70 -30.07
CA ALA A 1251 58.65 -12.99 -29.40
C ALA A 1251 58.33 -12.79 -27.92
N VAL A 1252 57.32 -13.52 -27.41
CA VAL A 1252 56.91 -13.49 -26.00
C VAL A 1252 57.15 -14.86 -25.39
N GLY A 1253 58.03 -14.95 -24.38
CA GLY A 1253 58.30 -16.18 -23.64
C GLY A 1253 57.46 -16.24 -22.37
N TYR A 1254 56.67 -17.30 -22.19
CA TYR A 1254 55.87 -17.54 -21.00
C TYR A 1254 56.59 -18.53 -20.08
N TYR A 1255 57.04 -18.08 -18.91
CA TYR A 1255 57.76 -18.93 -17.96
C TYR A 1255 57.02 -19.04 -16.63
N GLY A 1256 56.88 -20.27 -16.11
CA GLY A 1256 56.32 -20.56 -14.79
C GLY A 1256 54.98 -21.30 -14.82
N GLN A 1257 54.53 -21.75 -13.64
CA GLN A 1257 53.34 -22.60 -13.48
C GLN A 1257 52.01 -21.83 -13.52
N GLY A 1258 52.04 -20.50 -13.52
CA GLY A 1258 50.84 -19.65 -13.55
C GLY A 1258 50.21 -19.48 -14.93
N PHE A 1259 50.89 -19.90 -16.00
CA PHE A 1259 50.37 -19.82 -17.36
C PHE A 1259 49.63 -21.11 -17.77
N PRO A 1260 48.60 -21.00 -18.62
CA PRO A 1260 47.95 -22.14 -19.26
C PRO A 1260 48.95 -23.12 -19.88
N THR A 1261 48.62 -24.41 -19.84
CA THR A 1261 49.51 -25.51 -20.30
C THR A 1261 49.93 -25.38 -21.75
N PHE A 1262 49.07 -24.83 -22.62
CA PHE A 1262 49.38 -24.61 -24.03
C PHE A 1262 50.31 -23.41 -24.32
N LEU A 1263 50.59 -22.56 -23.33
CA LEU A 1263 51.49 -21.41 -23.47
C LEU A 1263 52.85 -21.62 -22.81
N ARG A 1264 52.92 -22.55 -21.85
CA ARG A 1264 54.09 -22.78 -20.98
C ARG A 1264 55.26 -23.42 -21.70
#